data_AF-C5DUP8-F1
#
_entry.id   AF-C5DUP8-F1
#
_cell.length_a   1.000
_cell.length_b   1.000
_cell.length_c   1.000
_cell.angle_alpha   90.00
_cell.angle_beta   90.00
_cell.angle_gamma   90.00
#
_symmetry.space_group_name_H-M   'P 1'
#
loop_
_entity.id
_entity.type
_entity.pdbx_description
1 polymer ?
#
loop_
_entity_poly.entity_id
_entity_poly.type
_entity_poly.pdbx_seq_one_letter_code
_entity_poly.pdbx_strand_id
1 'polypeptide(L)'
;MHCNHWQPRMQIYPFLIFCALWALGTTQEFVPTVWRSNVEVYETDFEHWGGILDAFRDSNTLMFHFEDNFEDRLLITFDSGRNWRTVDVFGEGIPWVDVDEFHKERAFVTTSSGKVHMTEDQGRSWKQLSLPQETEGQSDCFFDTHPFNTNLLLLRCGITRESQDSHYFREDVAYASDDAGKSFRRISAPFEEYEATQDLEYRGTTCKFATSSKESIFDRDGIYCMHRLRSRTEIQKQSTHPYGMNIGKKNFRETQPSVPKRYTMGIAFYTTDLGQSTKLFDELEGFPVKDVSILPSHVLVTTSEANEADGAANRLWVSTGGPFKPARLPKRVAYLPPMVSMSLELDRERILLHAVLEEDEGHGKSEHLLLSDSSGLNFSLIDSIAQEPAQHVMFEKLNNLEGTIWGEFIFEEVHNRSTELGMDETNLDKKVNWLQRIIEFIKKHVLHRKPYPLMEPFPFIEYKRFSKNKISFDNGETWTNLKVVDPSGKHKNLFQCDIDDVEHCSFQKKKFYSPLIRNEPTAGILMETGVVRERSLILGEKDAMAFISRDGGASWEVAFEFPVYAAFLDFGNIIVAIPKLSQKNGRTLKKFFYSVDQGNNWREYYLDIVLDEPAHAYDLVLDSWGLNAVIGLVKQKYERSSKYTFYTIDFSEVFGGSACTDGDWEKWYLSDGKCLNGVKYSFNRRKADAQCLMRKAFEELTLNEESCEPKDSQSSI
;
A
#
# COMPACT_ATOMS: atom_id res chain seq x y z
N MET A 1 -21.78 -82.05 -5.70
CA MET A 1 -20.78 -81.28 -4.95
C MET A 1 -19.42 -81.96 -5.08
N HIS A 2 -18.47 -81.39 -5.83
CA HIS A 2 -17.15 -80.99 -5.33
C HIS A 2 -16.37 -80.27 -6.45
N CYS A 3 -15.75 -79.16 -6.06
CA CYS A 3 -15.35 -78.03 -6.88
C CYS A 3 -14.02 -78.22 -7.62
N ASN A 4 -13.95 -77.55 -8.78
CA ASN A 4 -12.76 -77.30 -9.58
C ASN A 4 -11.78 -76.34 -8.89
N HIS A 5 -10.49 -76.63 -8.94
CA HIS A 5 -9.42 -75.66 -8.66
C HIS A 5 -8.80 -75.18 -9.97
N TRP A 6 -9.00 -73.89 -10.26
CA TRP A 6 -8.26 -73.12 -11.25
C TRP A 6 -7.00 -72.53 -10.58
N GLN A 7 -5.83 -72.69 -11.19
CA GLN A 7 -4.61 -71.93 -10.87
C GLN A 7 -4.32 -70.93 -11.99
N PRO A 8 -4.12 -69.63 -11.72
CA PRO A 8 -3.58 -68.71 -12.70
C PRO A 8 -2.05 -68.68 -12.64
N ARG A 9 -1.38 -68.87 -13.78
CA ARG A 9 0.04 -68.56 -13.98
C ARG A 9 0.21 -67.04 -14.13
N MET A 10 0.87 -66.42 -13.17
CA MET A 10 1.25 -65.01 -13.20
C MET A 10 2.60 -64.88 -13.94
N GLN A 11 2.59 -64.45 -15.19
CA GLN A 11 3.80 -64.08 -15.92
C GLN A 11 4.20 -62.65 -15.53
N ILE A 12 5.28 -62.52 -14.78
CA ILE A 12 5.87 -61.23 -14.40
C ILE A 12 6.75 -60.78 -15.57
N TYR A 13 6.44 -59.63 -16.18
CA TYR A 13 7.24 -59.01 -17.23
C TYR A 13 8.35 -58.14 -16.60
N PRO A 14 9.63 -58.56 -16.60
CA PRO A 14 10.72 -57.80 -15.99
C PRO A 14 10.98 -56.45 -16.67
N PHE A 15 10.49 -56.26 -17.90
CA PHE A 15 10.64 -55.02 -18.67
C PHE A 15 9.78 -53.86 -18.11
N LEU A 16 8.56 -54.15 -17.63
CA LEU A 16 7.68 -53.15 -17.01
C LEU A 16 8.17 -52.73 -15.62
N ILE A 17 8.82 -53.64 -14.89
CA ILE A 17 9.44 -53.35 -13.59
C ILE A 17 10.69 -52.49 -13.78
N PHE A 18 11.47 -52.70 -14.85
CA PHE A 18 12.61 -51.84 -15.16
C PHE A 18 12.20 -50.43 -15.62
N CYS A 19 11.10 -50.28 -16.38
CA CYS A 19 10.55 -48.95 -16.71
C CYS A 19 9.94 -48.25 -15.49
N ALA A 20 9.28 -48.98 -14.59
CA ALA A 20 8.79 -48.43 -13.32
C ALA A 20 9.93 -48.07 -12.36
N LEU A 21 11.03 -48.82 -12.35
CA LEU A 21 12.22 -48.51 -11.54
C LEU A 21 13.09 -47.40 -12.15
N TRP A 22 13.04 -47.17 -13.47
CA TRP A 22 13.61 -45.96 -14.10
C TRP A 22 12.75 -44.72 -13.87
N ALA A 23 11.42 -44.86 -13.81
CA ALA A 23 10.53 -43.77 -13.39
C ALA A 23 10.62 -43.45 -11.89
N LEU A 24 11.12 -44.40 -11.08
CA LEU A 24 11.47 -44.22 -9.67
C LEU A 24 12.97 -43.87 -9.46
N GLY A 25 13.70 -43.67 -10.55
CA GLY A 25 15.02 -43.02 -10.57
C GLY A 25 14.86 -41.55 -10.26
N THR A 26 14.56 -41.28 -8.99
CA THR A 26 14.60 -40.01 -8.27
C THR A 26 15.01 -38.82 -9.14
N THR A 27 14.04 -38.12 -9.71
CA THR A 27 14.16 -36.67 -9.79
C THR A 27 14.36 -36.23 -8.34
N GLN A 28 15.61 -36.01 -7.95
CA GLN A 28 15.93 -35.50 -6.64
C GLN A 28 15.15 -34.21 -6.50
N GLU A 29 14.16 -34.20 -5.61
CA GLU A 29 13.30 -33.04 -5.44
C GLU A 29 14.18 -31.87 -5.03
N PHE A 30 14.18 -30.80 -5.85
CA PHE A 30 14.95 -29.60 -5.56
C PHE A 30 14.64 -29.05 -4.17
N VAL A 31 15.69 -28.74 -3.42
CA VAL A 31 15.64 -28.01 -2.15
C VAL A 31 16.48 -26.75 -2.35
N PRO A 32 15.96 -25.54 -2.09
CA PRO A 32 16.73 -24.32 -2.28
C PRO A 32 17.92 -24.28 -1.33
N THR A 33 18.99 -23.61 -1.78
CA THR A 33 20.13 -23.37 -0.89
C THR A 33 19.77 -22.23 0.05
N VAL A 34 19.93 -22.43 1.36
CA VAL A 34 19.60 -21.41 2.36
C VAL A 34 20.85 -21.02 3.14
N TRP A 35 21.18 -19.74 3.13
CA TRP A 35 22.25 -19.15 3.92
C TRP A 35 21.67 -18.42 5.12
N ARG A 36 22.37 -18.50 6.25
CA ARG A 36 22.00 -17.77 7.46
C ARG A 36 23.12 -16.81 7.83
N SER A 37 22.77 -15.55 8.01
CA SER A 37 23.64 -14.54 8.61
C SER A 37 22.97 -13.96 9.86
N ASN A 38 23.77 -13.40 10.76
CA ASN A 38 23.26 -12.78 11.97
C ASN A 38 23.89 -11.40 12.17
N VAL A 39 23.08 -10.46 12.66
CA VAL A 39 23.48 -9.13 13.09
C VAL A 39 23.01 -8.98 14.54
N GLU A 40 23.94 -8.74 15.46
CA GLU A 40 23.61 -8.53 16.87
C GLU A 40 23.55 -7.03 17.17
N VAL A 41 22.48 -6.60 17.81
CA VAL A 41 22.19 -5.20 18.15
C VAL A 41 21.93 -5.10 19.65
N TYR A 42 22.53 -4.10 20.29
CA TYR A 42 22.39 -3.88 21.72
C TYR A 42 21.36 -2.77 21.92
N GLU A 43 20.23 -3.12 22.53
CA GLU A 43 19.10 -2.21 22.72
C GLU A 43 19.15 -1.60 24.12
N THR A 44 18.56 -0.41 24.28
CA THR A 44 18.41 0.24 25.59
C THR A 44 16.96 0.27 26.05
N ASP A 45 15.97 0.25 25.15
CA ASP A 45 14.53 0.35 25.49
C ASP A 45 13.57 -0.46 24.60
N PHE A 46 12.37 -0.75 25.13
CA PHE A 46 11.39 -1.72 24.62
C PHE A 46 10.41 -1.20 23.54
N GLU A 47 10.47 0.08 23.13
CA GLU A 47 9.45 0.73 22.28
C GLU A 47 9.96 1.17 20.89
N HIS A 48 10.98 0.50 20.32
CA HIS A 48 11.54 0.89 19.02
C HIS A 48 10.87 0.26 17.79
N TRP A 49 10.84 1.04 16.71
CA TRP A 49 10.51 0.61 15.36
C TRP A 49 11.64 -0.32 14.90
N GLY A 50 11.34 -1.57 14.52
CA GLY A 50 12.37 -2.52 14.08
C GLY A 50 13.17 -1.99 12.87
N GLY A 51 14.36 -2.55 12.64
CA GLY A 51 15.18 -2.15 11.48
C GLY A 51 14.46 -2.29 10.14
N ILE A 52 14.80 -1.43 9.18
CA ILE A 52 14.28 -1.38 7.82
C ILE A 52 15.30 -2.00 6.87
N LEU A 53 14.84 -2.91 6.01
CA LEU A 53 15.66 -3.51 4.97
C LEU A 53 15.27 -2.98 3.57
N ASP A 54 16.21 -2.34 2.90
CA ASP A 54 16.06 -1.76 1.56
C ASP A 54 16.87 -2.54 0.52
N ALA A 55 16.32 -2.64 -0.70
CA ALA A 55 16.93 -3.36 -1.81
C ALA A 55 17.12 -2.45 -3.02
N PHE A 56 18.29 -2.53 -3.67
CA PHE A 56 18.48 -1.94 -4.98
C PHE A 56 17.80 -2.81 -6.04
N ARG A 57 16.96 -2.21 -6.89
CA ARG A 57 16.26 -2.95 -7.96
C ARG A 57 17.27 -3.63 -8.88
N ASP A 58 16.96 -4.85 -9.29
CA ASP A 58 17.84 -5.69 -10.12
C ASP A 58 19.28 -5.76 -9.58
N SER A 59 19.46 -6.02 -8.28
CA SER A 59 20.78 -6.18 -7.67
C SER A 59 20.78 -7.17 -6.53
N ASN A 60 21.96 -7.63 -6.12
CA ASN A 60 22.19 -8.41 -4.90
C ASN A 60 22.58 -7.50 -3.72
N THR A 61 22.35 -6.19 -3.86
CA THR A 61 22.74 -5.19 -2.88
C THR A 61 21.56 -4.82 -2.00
N LEU A 62 21.71 -5.05 -0.70
CA LEU A 62 20.73 -4.66 0.31
C LEU A 62 21.36 -3.74 1.34
N MET A 63 20.55 -2.84 1.89
CA MET A 63 20.88 -1.95 2.99
C MET A 63 19.96 -2.24 4.16
N PHE A 64 20.53 -2.42 5.34
CA PHE A 64 19.78 -2.64 6.57
C PHE A 64 20.05 -1.48 7.53
N HIS A 65 19.02 -0.67 7.73
CA HIS A 65 19.02 0.52 8.59
C HIS A 65 18.31 0.20 9.91
N PHE A 66 18.94 0.47 11.05
CA PHE A 66 18.38 0.18 12.37
C PHE A 66 19.02 1.06 13.45
N GLU A 67 18.31 1.24 14.56
CA GLU A 67 18.86 1.90 15.74
C GLU A 67 19.64 0.90 16.64
N ASP A 68 20.82 1.32 17.10
CA ASP A 68 21.69 0.59 18.04
C ASP A 68 22.18 1.56 19.12
N ASN A 69 21.76 1.39 20.37
CA ASN A 69 22.06 2.29 21.50
C ASN A 69 21.81 3.79 21.22
N PHE A 70 20.64 4.16 20.70
CA PHE A 70 20.28 5.55 20.34
C PHE A 70 21.09 6.14 19.17
N GLU A 71 21.83 5.32 18.43
CA GLU A 71 22.51 5.71 17.19
C GLU A 71 21.96 4.91 16.00
N ASP A 72 21.54 5.60 14.95
CA ASP A 72 21.12 4.96 13.70
C ASP A 72 22.32 4.43 12.92
N ARG A 73 22.29 3.12 12.61
CA ARG A 73 23.35 2.40 11.90
C ARG A 73 22.85 1.85 10.57
N LEU A 74 23.80 1.78 9.63
CA LEU A 74 23.57 1.22 8.30
C LEU A 74 24.55 0.06 8.07
N LEU A 75 23.99 -1.11 7.77
CA LEU A 75 24.74 -2.22 7.18
C LEU A 75 24.40 -2.34 5.70
N ILE A 76 25.35 -2.84 4.92
CA ILE A 76 25.17 -3.12 3.50
C ILE A 76 25.71 -4.51 3.17
N THR A 77 25.13 -5.15 2.18
CA THR A 77 25.56 -6.44 1.61
C THR A 77 25.56 -6.32 0.10
N PHE A 78 26.40 -7.11 -0.58
CA PHE A 78 26.50 -7.18 -2.04
C PHE A 78 26.25 -8.60 -2.57
N ASP A 79 25.79 -9.48 -1.69
CA ASP A 79 25.60 -10.90 -1.92
C ASP A 79 24.31 -11.40 -1.25
N SER A 80 23.29 -10.55 -1.27
CA SER A 80 21.94 -10.87 -0.83
C SER A 80 21.81 -11.26 0.63
N GLY A 81 22.52 -10.55 1.50
CA GLY A 81 22.42 -10.75 2.94
C GLY A 81 23.24 -11.92 3.46
N ARG A 82 24.11 -12.53 2.64
CA ARG A 82 25.05 -13.56 3.09
C ARG A 82 26.15 -12.94 3.95
N ASN A 83 26.71 -11.81 3.51
CA ASN A 83 27.73 -11.08 4.22
C ASN A 83 27.35 -9.59 4.38
N TRP A 84 27.24 -9.15 5.63
CA TRP A 84 26.93 -7.77 6.00
C TRP A 84 28.19 -7.02 6.41
N ARG A 85 28.32 -5.76 5.96
CA ARG A 85 29.39 -4.84 6.38
C ARG A 85 28.79 -3.54 6.90
N THR A 86 29.41 -2.96 7.92
CA THR A 86 29.02 -1.64 8.43
C THR A 86 29.40 -0.55 7.44
N VAL A 87 28.49 0.41 7.24
CA VAL A 87 28.78 1.65 6.51
C VAL A 87 29.20 2.69 7.53
N ASP A 88 30.49 2.74 7.82
CA ASP A 88 31.10 3.63 8.84
C ASP A 88 31.78 4.88 8.24
N VAL A 89 31.79 4.99 6.90
CA VAL A 89 32.48 6.05 6.15
C VAL A 89 32.06 7.48 6.51
N PHE A 90 30.89 7.66 7.12
CA PHE A 90 30.37 8.97 7.54
C PHE A 90 30.85 9.40 8.94
N GLY A 91 31.16 8.44 9.82
CA GLY A 91 31.59 8.70 11.19
C GLY A 91 30.52 9.27 12.13
N GLU A 92 29.24 9.17 11.75
CA GLU A 92 28.08 9.67 12.50
C GLU A 92 26.84 8.80 12.20
N GLY A 93 25.77 8.99 12.99
CA GLY A 93 24.50 8.25 12.82
C GLY A 93 23.79 8.58 11.50
N ILE A 94 22.96 7.66 11.03
CA ILE A 94 22.31 7.72 9.71
C ILE A 94 20.78 7.63 9.89
N PRO A 95 20.09 8.70 10.27
CA PRO A 95 18.64 8.67 10.54
C PRO A 95 17.76 8.33 9.33
N TRP A 96 18.25 8.57 8.10
CA TRP A 96 17.46 8.34 6.88
C TRP A 96 18.28 7.73 5.75
N VAL A 97 17.67 6.76 5.09
CA VAL A 97 18.14 6.11 3.87
C VAL A 97 16.99 6.13 2.86
N ASP A 98 17.28 6.48 1.61
CA ASP A 98 16.29 6.51 0.54
C ASP A 98 16.88 5.92 -0.75
N VAL A 99 16.31 4.82 -1.25
CA VAL A 99 16.73 4.18 -2.50
C VAL A 99 15.93 4.77 -3.65
N ASP A 100 16.62 5.25 -4.68
CA ASP A 100 15.99 5.96 -5.79
C ASP A 100 15.03 5.05 -6.60
N GLU A 101 13.78 5.49 -6.74
CA GLU A 101 12.73 4.76 -7.44
C GLU A 101 13.00 4.60 -8.95
N PHE A 102 13.63 5.59 -9.58
CA PHE A 102 13.85 5.66 -11.02
C PHE A 102 15.22 5.15 -11.45
N HIS A 103 16.23 5.34 -10.60
CA HIS A 103 17.64 5.04 -10.89
C HIS A 103 18.16 3.96 -9.95
N LYS A 104 18.08 2.71 -10.39
CA LYS A 104 18.39 1.50 -9.61
C LYS A 104 19.80 1.38 -9.01
N GLU A 105 20.72 2.30 -9.36
CA GLU A 105 22.08 2.32 -8.83
C GLU A 105 22.26 3.38 -7.72
N ARG A 106 21.24 4.22 -7.52
CA ARG A 106 21.31 5.41 -6.67
C ARG A 106 20.55 5.27 -5.37
N ALA A 107 21.15 5.79 -4.31
CA ALA A 107 20.50 6.00 -3.02
C ALA A 107 21.08 7.23 -2.33
N PHE A 108 20.30 7.78 -1.39
CA PHE A 108 20.66 8.90 -0.54
C PHE A 108 20.74 8.45 0.92
N VAL A 109 21.69 9.01 1.64
CA VAL A 109 21.88 8.84 3.08
C VAL A 109 21.94 10.22 3.71
N THR A 110 21.09 10.48 4.69
CA THR A 110 21.15 11.68 5.52
C THR A 110 21.74 11.32 6.87
N THR A 111 22.78 12.05 7.28
CA THR A 111 23.47 11.84 8.55
C THR A 111 22.86 12.65 9.68
N SER A 112 23.20 12.35 10.93
CA SER A 112 22.71 13.08 12.12
C SER A 112 23.05 14.56 12.12
N SER A 113 24.13 14.98 11.44
CA SER A 113 24.45 16.41 11.25
C SER A 113 23.67 17.09 10.13
N GLY A 114 22.78 16.37 9.44
CA GLY A 114 21.99 16.87 8.31
C GLY A 114 22.74 16.88 6.98
N LYS A 115 23.94 16.26 6.90
CA LYS A 115 24.65 16.12 5.62
C LYS A 115 24.00 15.01 4.81
N VAL A 116 23.96 15.22 3.50
CA VAL A 116 23.40 14.24 2.57
C VAL A 116 24.52 13.68 1.69
N HIS A 117 24.57 12.37 1.62
CA HIS A 117 25.48 11.61 0.77
C HIS A 117 24.68 10.83 -0.26
N MET A 118 25.19 10.77 -1.48
CA MET A 118 24.62 10.05 -2.60
C MET A 118 25.59 8.95 -3.04
N THR A 119 25.06 7.78 -3.33
CA THR A 119 25.77 6.73 -4.09
C THR A 119 25.15 6.64 -5.48
N GLU A 120 25.94 6.32 -6.49
CA GLU A 120 25.48 5.97 -7.85
C GLU A 120 26.05 4.62 -8.29
N ASP A 121 26.51 3.81 -7.32
CA ASP A 121 27.14 2.51 -7.53
C ASP A 121 26.67 1.49 -6.48
N GLN A 122 25.41 1.65 -6.04
CA GLN A 122 24.75 0.78 -5.07
C GLN A 122 25.50 0.71 -3.73
N GLY A 123 25.94 1.86 -3.21
CA GLY A 123 26.59 1.97 -1.91
C GLY A 123 28.03 1.44 -1.86
N ARG A 124 28.70 1.28 -3.01
CA ARG A 124 30.14 0.96 -3.06
C ARG A 124 30.99 2.19 -2.77
N SER A 125 30.54 3.36 -3.21
CA SER A 125 31.11 4.66 -2.90
C SER A 125 30.03 5.69 -2.59
N TRP A 126 30.41 6.73 -1.85
CA TRP A 126 29.51 7.77 -1.37
C TRP A 126 30.13 9.14 -1.64
N LYS A 127 29.33 10.04 -2.23
CA LYS A 127 29.69 11.43 -2.50
C LYS A 127 28.79 12.34 -1.68
N GLN A 128 29.37 13.24 -0.89
CA GLN A 128 28.60 14.25 -0.18
C GLN A 128 28.04 15.29 -1.17
N LEU A 129 26.76 15.66 -1.01
CA LEU A 129 26.12 16.74 -1.75
C LEU A 129 26.45 18.10 -1.13
N SER A 130 26.52 19.13 -1.96
CA SER A 130 26.79 20.51 -1.53
C SER A 130 25.47 21.25 -1.32
N LEU A 131 24.84 21.04 -0.16
CA LEU A 131 23.57 21.68 0.17
C LEU A 131 23.72 23.21 0.32
N PRO A 132 22.66 24.00 0.03
CA PRO A 132 22.65 25.43 0.31
C PRO A 132 22.98 25.74 1.77
N GLN A 133 23.76 26.80 2.03
CA GLN A 133 24.21 27.17 3.37
C GLN A 133 23.04 27.37 4.36
N GLU A 134 21.92 27.91 3.89
CA GLU A 134 20.73 28.13 4.73
C GLU A 134 20.00 26.85 5.14
N THR A 135 20.29 25.73 4.48
CA THR A 135 19.75 24.40 4.83
C THR A 135 20.71 23.58 5.71
N GLU A 136 21.92 24.07 5.97
CA GLU A 136 22.89 23.36 6.82
C GLU A 136 22.33 23.14 8.24
N GLY A 137 22.42 21.90 8.72
CA GLY A 137 21.93 21.51 10.05
C GLY A 137 20.41 21.34 10.15
N GLN A 138 19.66 21.48 9.05
CA GLN A 138 18.24 21.14 9.03
C GLN A 138 18.08 19.64 8.77
N SER A 139 17.21 18.98 9.53
CA SER A 139 16.90 17.55 9.38
C SER A 139 15.69 17.27 8.47
N ASP A 140 14.92 18.31 8.13
CA ASP A 140 13.66 18.19 7.37
C ASP A 140 13.89 18.55 5.89
N CYS A 141 14.78 17.81 5.22
CA CYS A 141 15.13 17.96 3.82
C CYS A 141 14.85 16.68 3.01
N PHE A 142 14.20 16.83 1.86
CA PHE A 142 13.82 15.73 0.96
C PHE A 142 14.24 16.02 -0.47
N PHE A 143 14.52 14.96 -1.22
CA PHE A 143 14.87 15.03 -2.64
C PHE A 143 13.76 14.43 -3.49
N ASP A 144 13.43 15.10 -4.58
CA ASP A 144 12.71 14.50 -5.70
C ASP A 144 13.70 14.27 -6.84
N THR A 145 13.62 13.09 -7.47
CA THR A 145 14.55 12.67 -8.53
C THR A 145 13.84 12.62 -9.88
N HIS A 146 14.55 13.00 -10.96
CA HIS A 146 13.94 13.02 -12.28
C HIS A 146 13.94 11.63 -12.95
N PRO A 147 12.83 11.12 -13.52
CA PRO A 147 12.75 9.76 -14.05
C PRO A 147 13.75 9.37 -15.14
N PHE A 148 14.26 10.35 -15.90
CA PHE A 148 15.14 10.13 -17.05
C PHE A 148 16.54 10.71 -16.92
N ASN A 149 16.77 11.66 -16.01
CA ASN A 149 18.02 12.42 -15.96
C ASN A 149 18.57 12.39 -14.54
N THR A 150 19.67 11.67 -14.36
CA THR A 150 20.32 11.51 -13.05
C THR A 150 20.84 12.83 -12.48
N ASN A 151 21.17 13.81 -13.32
CA ASN A 151 21.71 15.08 -12.84
C ASN A 151 20.63 16.02 -12.29
N LEU A 152 19.37 15.82 -12.66
CA LEU A 152 18.26 16.65 -12.22
C LEU A 152 17.75 16.21 -10.86
N LEU A 153 17.85 17.10 -9.88
CA LEU A 153 17.34 16.90 -8.52
C LEU A 153 16.54 18.12 -8.08
N LEU A 154 15.44 17.91 -7.37
CA LEU A 154 14.81 18.96 -6.57
C LEU A 154 15.10 18.70 -5.10
N LEU A 155 15.42 19.75 -4.37
CA LEU A 155 15.62 19.72 -2.92
C LEU A 155 14.53 20.57 -2.28
N ARG A 156 13.78 19.98 -1.36
CA ARG A 156 12.85 20.69 -0.49
C ARG A 156 13.36 20.61 0.94
N CYS A 157 13.46 21.75 1.61
CA CYS A 157 13.82 21.79 3.04
C CYS A 157 12.84 22.65 3.83
N GLY A 158 12.44 22.16 5.02
CA GLY A 158 11.71 22.93 6.03
C GLY A 158 12.69 23.64 6.96
N ILE A 159 12.63 24.97 7.01
CA ILE A 159 13.48 25.82 7.83
C ILE A 159 12.60 26.54 8.87
N THR A 160 13.04 26.60 10.12
CA THR A 160 12.41 27.50 11.10
C THR A 160 13.06 28.87 11.02
N ARG A 161 12.27 29.90 10.72
CA ARG A 161 12.71 31.29 10.61
C ARG A 161 12.22 32.11 11.79
N GLU A 162 13.01 33.10 12.19
CA GLU A 162 12.62 34.12 13.18
C GLU A 162 12.28 35.41 12.42
N SER A 163 11.12 35.99 12.72
CA SER A 163 10.72 37.31 12.21
C SER A 163 11.41 38.43 12.99
N GLN A 164 11.30 39.68 12.49
CA GLN A 164 11.86 40.86 13.16
C GLN A 164 11.32 41.07 14.59
N ASP A 165 10.14 40.53 14.91
CA ASP A 165 9.46 40.63 16.21
C ASP A 165 9.71 39.40 17.12
N SER A 166 10.72 38.58 16.84
CA SER A 166 11.01 37.31 17.54
C SER A 166 9.87 36.28 17.51
N HIS A 167 9.05 36.31 16.45
CA HIS A 167 8.07 35.26 16.18
C HIS A 167 8.67 34.20 15.25
N TYR A 168 8.56 32.92 15.61
CA TYR A 168 9.04 31.82 14.77
C TYR A 168 7.95 31.35 13.81
N PHE A 169 8.31 31.17 12.54
CA PHE A 169 7.44 30.57 11.53
C PHE A 169 8.20 29.53 10.72
N ARG A 170 7.45 28.61 10.10
CA ARG A 170 8.05 27.59 9.23
C ARG A 170 8.13 28.10 7.79
N GLU A 171 9.30 27.95 7.19
CA GLU A 171 9.56 28.23 5.78
C GLU A 171 9.94 26.96 5.03
N ASP A 172 9.14 26.55 4.05
CA ASP A 172 9.58 25.52 3.10
C ASP A 172 10.27 26.19 1.89
N VAL A 173 11.51 25.79 1.62
CA VAL A 173 12.30 26.27 0.48
C VAL A 173 12.50 25.16 -0.54
N ALA A 174 12.53 25.53 -1.82
CA ALA A 174 12.76 24.62 -2.94
C ALA A 174 13.99 25.04 -3.75
N TYR A 175 14.81 24.08 -4.15
CA TYR A 175 15.95 24.27 -5.05
C TYR A 175 15.94 23.23 -6.15
N ALA A 176 16.59 23.55 -7.27
CA ALA A 176 16.90 22.61 -8.33
C ALA A 176 18.42 22.50 -8.54
N SER A 177 18.85 21.31 -8.96
CA SER A 177 20.21 21.02 -9.39
C SER A 177 20.17 20.36 -10.77
N ASP A 178 21.12 20.68 -11.63
CA ASP A 178 21.39 20.04 -12.93
C ASP A 178 22.77 19.37 -13.01
N ASP A 179 23.42 19.19 -11.86
CA ASP A 179 24.79 18.67 -11.77
C ASP A 179 24.94 17.56 -10.72
N ALA A 180 23.84 16.85 -10.43
CA ALA A 180 23.75 15.80 -9.42
C ALA A 180 24.17 16.29 -8.02
N GLY A 181 23.60 17.44 -7.64
CA GLY A 181 23.71 18.03 -6.30
C GLY A 181 25.08 18.59 -5.95
N LYS A 182 25.90 18.97 -6.95
CA LYS A 182 27.14 19.75 -6.71
C LYS A 182 26.81 21.23 -6.49
N SER A 183 25.72 21.71 -7.08
CA SER A 183 25.19 23.04 -6.84
C SER A 183 23.66 23.02 -6.91
N PHE A 184 23.06 23.97 -6.19
CA PHE A 184 21.61 24.13 -6.10
C PHE A 184 21.23 25.59 -6.36
N ARG A 185 20.20 25.79 -7.17
CA ARG A 185 19.58 27.10 -7.43
C ARG A 185 18.21 27.16 -6.76
N ARG A 186 17.95 28.22 -5.98
CA ARG A 186 16.66 28.43 -5.32
C ARG A 186 15.58 28.69 -6.38
N ILE A 187 14.44 28.02 -6.27
CA ILE A 187 13.24 28.29 -7.07
C ILE A 187 12.35 29.23 -6.26
N SER A 188 12.24 30.47 -6.71
CA SER A 188 11.42 31.49 -6.04
C SER A 188 10.10 31.70 -6.76
N ALA A 189 9.05 31.93 -5.99
CA ALA A 189 7.76 32.32 -6.55
C ALA A 189 7.87 33.66 -7.31
N PRO A 190 7.08 33.90 -8.36
CA PRO A 190 7.20 35.07 -9.25
C PRO A 190 6.59 36.35 -8.64
N PHE A 191 6.85 36.65 -7.37
CA PHE A 191 6.41 37.86 -6.68
C PHE A 191 7.39 38.27 -5.57
N GLU A 192 7.30 39.52 -5.12
CA GLU A 192 8.14 40.04 -4.03
C GLU A 192 7.87 39.28 -2.73
N GLU A 193 8.94 38.90 -2.02
CA GLU A 193 8.83 38.20 -0.74
C GLU A 193 8.01 39.05 0.24
N TYR A 194 6.89 38.48 0.72
CA TYR A 194 6.03 39.12 1.72
C TYR A 194 6.80 39.29 3.03
N GLU A 195 6.83 40.52 3.57
CA GLU A 195 7.42 40.78 4.89
C GLU A 195 6.68 39.96 5.96
N ALA A 196 7.42 39.20 6.78
CA ALA A 196 6.83 38.34 7.78
C ALA A 196 6.12 39.16 8.87
N THR A 197 4.80 39.08 8.90
CA THR A 197 3.94 39.69 9.92
C THR A 197 3.80 38.77 11.15
N GLN A 198 3.41 39.31 12.32
CA GLN A 198 3.28 38.53 13.57
C GLN A 198 2.28 37.37 13.49
N ASP A 199 1.34 37.41 12.54
CA ASP A 199 0.32 36.41 12.32
C ASP A 199 0.76 35.27 11.37
N LEU A 200 1.93 35.37 10.74
CA LEU A 200 2.42 34.36 9.80
C LEU A 200 2.84 33.07 10.54
N GLU A 201 2.15 31.97 10.28
CA GLU A 201 2.48 30.63 10.82
C GLU A 201 3.41 29.85 9.87
N TYR A 202 3.18 29.98 8.56
CA TYR A 202 3.90 29.22 7.54
C TYR A 202 3.98 30.00 6.23
N ARG A 203 5.14 29.92 5.57
CA ARG A 203 5.29 30.27 4.15
C ARG A 203 6.10 29.20 3.45
N GLY A 204 5.96 29.01 2.16
CA GLY A 204 6.93 28.16 1.48
C GLY A 204 6.55 27.74 0.08
N THR A 205 7.58 27.41 -0.68
CA THR A 205 7.50 26.91 -2.04
C THR A 205 7.79 25.42 -2.03
N THR A 206 6.90 24.64 -2.64
CA THR A 206 7.10 23.22 -2.91
C THR A 206 7.00 23.00 -4.41
N CYS A 207 7.93 22.24 -4.99
CA CYS A 207 8.00 21.98 -6.42
C CYS A 207 8.06 20.47 -6.67
N LYS A 208 7.62 20.04 -7.85
CA LYS A 208 7.75 18.68 -8.37
C LYS A 208 8.07 18.74 -9.85
N PHE A 209 8.81 17.74 -10.36
CA PHE A 209 8.96 17.58 -11.80
C PHE A 209 7.59 17.34 -12.45
N ALA A 210 7.35 17.98 -13.60
CA ALA A 210 6.15 17.74 -14.40
C ALA A 210 6.14 16.31 -14.93
N THR A 211 7.32 15.78 -15.25
CA THR A 211 7.53 14.36 -15.55
C THR A 211 7.54 13.56 -14.26
N SER A 212 6.37 13.05 -13.86
CA SER A 212 6.17 12.29 -12.62
C SER A 212 6.58 10.82 -12.70
N SER A 213 6.65 10.25 -13.91
CA SER A 213 7.04 8.86 -14.17
C SER A 213 7.64 8.67 -15.56
N LYS A 214 8.05 7.43 -15.92
CA LYS A 214 8.57 7.11 -17.26
C LYS A 214 7.49 7.09 -18.35
N GLU A 215 6.23 7.01 -17.97
CA GLU A 215 5.06 7.02 -18.84
C GLU A 215 4.53 8.45 -19.07
N SER A 216 5.10 9.44 -18.38
CA SER A 216 4.61 10.79 -18.39
C SER A 216 4.75 11.48 -19.75
N ILE A 217 3.72 12.24 -20.13
CA ILE A 217 3.65 12.94 -21.43
C ILE A 217 4.20 14.36 -21.39
N PHE A 218 4.50 14.88 -20.19
CA PHE A 218 4.90 16.26 -19.99
C PHE A 218 6.35 16.51 -20.44
N ASP A 219 6.68 17.80 -20.61
CA ASP A 219 8.05 18.20 -20.90
C ASP A 219 8.99 17.75 -19.75
N ARG A 220 10.15 17.21 -20.12
CA ARG A 220 11.17 16.69 -19.21
C ARG A 220 11.83 17.80 -18.40
N ASP A 221 11.85 19.02 -18.92
CA ASP A 221 12.45 20.16 -18.23
C ASP A 221 11.42 20.92 -17.37
N GLY A 222 10.14 20.54 -17.44
CA GLY A 222 9.05 21.19 -16.73
C GLY A 222 9.09 20.90 -15.22
N ILE A 223 8.94 21.95 -14.41
CA ILE A 223 8.79 21.88 -12.95
C ILE A 223 7.59 22.71 -12.55
N TYR A 224 6.68 22.10 -11.80
CA TYR A 224 5.45 22.73 -11.32
C TYR A 224 5.60 22.96 -9.83
N CYS A 225 5.25 24.17 -9.40
CA CYS A 225 5.47 24.63 -8.04
C CYS A 225 4.19 25.23 -7.47
N MET A 226 4.11 25.20 -6.15
CA MET A 226 3.08 25.86 -5.37
C MET A 226 3.73 26.62 -4.23
N HIS A 227 3.43 27.90 -4.13
CA HIS A 227 3.75 28.71 -2.98
C HIS A 227 2.54 28.81 -2.07
N ARG A 228 2.71 28.59 -0.77
CA ARG A 228 1.65 28.66 0.23
C ARG A 228 2.02 29.64 1.33
N LEU A 229 1.03 30.42 1.76
CA LEU A 229 1.10 31.33 2.89
C LEU A 229 -0.03 30.98 3.85
N ARG A 230 0.28 30.90 5.14
CA ARG A 230 -0.70 30.60 6.18
C ARG A 230 -0.52 31.55 7.35
N SER A 231 -1.60 32.23 7.69
CA SER A 231 -1.63 33.20 8.78
C SER A 231 -2.79 32.94 9.74
N ARG A 232 -2.62 33.39 10.98
CA ARG A 232 -3.59 33.30 12.06
C ARG A 232 -4.44 34.57 12.11
N THR A 233 -5.75 34.48 11.99
CA THR A 233 -6.59 35.68 12.13
C THR A 233 -6.74 36.08 13.60
N GLU A 234 -6.63 37.38 13.91
CA GLU A 234 -6.91 37.93 15.25
C GLU A 234 -8.37 37.63 15.65
N ILE A 235 -8.57 36.95 16.79
CA ILE A 235 -9.85 36.96 17.50
C ILE A 235 -9.76 38.04 18.57
N GLN A 236 -10.69 39.02 18.54
CA GLN A 236 -10.86 40.02 19.59
C GLN A 236 -10.77 39.37 21.00
N LYS A 237 -9.86 39.90 21.82
CA LYS A 237 -9.64 39.63 23.27
C LYS A 237 -10.61 38.62 23.90
N GLN A 238 -10.14 37.39 24.12
CA GLN A 238 -10.81 36.39 24.95
C GLN A 238 -11.14 36.97 26.34
N SER A 239 -12.41 36.82 26.77
CA SER A 239 -12.76 36.94 28.19
C SER A 239 -12.13 35.77 28.94
N THR A 240 -11.42 36.05 30.03
CA THR A 240 -10.53 35.11 30.73
C THR A 240 -11.22 34.06 31.59
N HIS A 241 -12.50 33.76 31.40
CA HIS A 241 -13.20 32.72 32.16
C HIS A 241 -14.00 31.76 31.25
N PRO A 242 -13.78 30.43 31.34
CA PRO A 242 -14.57 29.43 30.59
C PRO A 242 -16.02 29.30 31.09
N TYR A 243 -16.41 30.04 32.14
CA TYR A 243 -17.77 30.09 32.68
C TYR A 243 -18.17 31.54 33.03
N GLY A 244 -19.14 32.09 32.32
CA GLY A 244 -19.78 33.37 32.67
C GLY A 244 -21.01 33.15 33.56
N MET A 245 -20.98 33.65 34.80
CA MET A 245 -22.12 33.58 35.72
C MET A 245 -23.13 34.69 35.40
N ASN A 246 -24.31 34.34 34.88
CA ASN A 246 -25.39 35.30 34.68
C ASN A 246 -26.12 35.50 36.01
N ILE A 247 -25.79 36.58 36.74
CA ILE A 247 -26.22 36.84 38.13
C ILE A 247 -27.76 36.87 38.29
N GLY A 248 -28.53 37.01 37.20
CA GLY A 248 -29.99 36.95 37.24
C GLY A 248 -30.63 35.56 37.06
N LYS A 249 -29.91 34.52 36.57
CA LYS A 249 -30.55 33.28 36.09
C LYS A 249 -29.94 31.94 36.52
N LYS A 250 -28.89 31.91 37.35
CA LYS A 250 -28.31 30.66 37.95
C LYS A 250 -28.17 29.46 36.98
N ASN A 251 -27.79 29.68 35.71
CA ASN A 251 -27.45 28.60 34.78
C ASN A 251 -26.04 28.79 34.23
N PHE A 252 -25.28 27.70 34.16
CA PHE A 252 -23.99 27.60 33.48
C PHE A 252 -24.23 27.34 31.99
N ARG A 253 -23.57 28.10 31.10
CA ARG A 253 -23.43 27.76 29.69
C ARG A 253 -21.96 27.52 29.41
N GLU A 254 -21.66 26.38 28.80
CA GLU A 254 -20.38 26.09 28.18
C GLU A 254 -20.22 27.03 26.97
N THR A 255 -19.29 27.97 27.03
CA THR A 255 -18.85 28.71 25.85
C THR A 255 -17.65 27.97 25.30
N GLN A 256 -17.81 27.28 24.15
CA GLN A 256 -16.67 26.70 23.45
C GLN A 256 -15.65 27.82 23.14
N PRO A 257 -14.36 27.67 23.50
CA PRO A 257 -13.36 28.63 23.09
C PRO A 257 -13.33 28.67 21.57
N SER A 258 -13.47 29.88 21.00
CA SER A 258 -13.39 30.08 19.55
C SER A 258 -12.00 29.64 19.07
N VAL A 259 -11.96 28.56 18.28
CA VAL A 259 -10.73 28.10 17.63
C VAL A 259 -10.24 29.23 16.70
N PRO A 260 -8.95 29.63 16.76
CA PRO A 260 -8.41 30.62 15.84
C PRO A 260 -8.68 30.20 14.39
N LYS A 261 -9.35 31.04 13.60
CA LYS A 261 -9.49 30.78 12.17
C LYS A 261 -8.12 30.96 11.51
N ARG A 262 -7.80 30.06 10.58
CA ARG A 262 -6.54 30.05 9.83
C ARG A 262 -6.84 30.42 8.39
N TYR A 263 -6.11 31.38 7.86
CA TYR A 263 -6.22 31.76 6.46
C TYR A 263 -5.04 31.15 5.71
N THR A 264 -5.32 30.34 4.68
CA THR A 264 -4.28 29.77 3.81
C THR A 264 -4.52 30.22 2.38
N MET A 265 -3.54 30.91 1.82
CA MET A 265 -3.47 31.31 0.42
C MET A 265 -2.42 30.47 -0.28
N GLY A 266 -2.75 29.97 -1.47
CA GLY A 266 -1.80 29.26 -2.32
C GLY A 266 -1.82 29.78 -3.74
N ILE A 267 -0.68 29.68 -4.41
CA ILE A 267 -0.46 30.13 -5.78
C ILE A 267 0.34 29.04 -6.49
N ALA A 268 -0.11 28.63 -7.68
CA ALA A 268 0.62 27.71 -8.54
C ALA A 268 1.41 28.47 -9.61
N PHE A 269 2.59 27.97 -9.93
CA PHE A 269 3.47 28.52 -10.97
C PHE A 269 4.34 27.40 -11.54
N TYR A 270 5.08 27.67 -12.61
CA TYR A 270 5.98 26.71 -13.21
C TYR A 270 7.29 27.35 -13.68
N THR A 271 8.27 26.50 -13.97
CA THR A 271 9.55 26.84 -14.58
C THR A 271 9.98 25.73 -15.53
N THR A 272 10.73 26.07 -16.56
CA THR A 272 11.33 25.14 -17.53
C THR A 272 12.85 25.32 -17.61
N ASP A 273 13.43 26.10 -16.70
CA ASP A 273 14.85 26.49 -16.70
C ASP A 273 15.47 26.39 -15.30
N LEU A 274 14.89 25.50 -14.48
CA LEU A 274 15.32 25.19 -13.12
C LEU A 274 15.26 26.42 -12.20
N GLY A 275 14.22 27.24 -12.37
CA GLY A 275 13.96 28.41 -11.54
C GLY A 275 14.73 29.67 -11.93
N GLN A 276 15.39 29.73 -13.08
CA GLN A 276 15.95 31.00 -13.60
C GLN A 276 14.85 31.99 -13.92
N SER A 277 13.74 31.49 -14.47
CA SER A 277 12.51 32.23 -14.64
C SER A 277 11.33 31.38 -14.16
N THR A 278 10.39 32.04 -13.49
CA THR A 278 9.15 31.43 -13.02
C THR A 278 7.96 32.18 -13.62
N LYS A 279 6.91 31.43 -13.97
CA LYS A 279 5.72 31.95 -14.64
C LYS A 279 4.47 31.48 -13.93
N LEU A 280 3.52 32.39 -13.73
CA LEU A 280 2.19 32.05 -13.25
C LEU A 280 1.40 31.33 -14.35
N PHE A 281 0.38 30.59 -13.93
CA PHE A 281 -0.64 30.09 -14.83
C PHE A 281 -1.73 31.15 -14.98
N ASP A 282 -1.84 31.76 -16.16
CA ASP A 282 -2.78 32.85 -16.44
C ASP A 282 -4.24 32.43 -16.15
N GLU A 283 -4.58 31.16 -16.38
CA GLU A 283 -5.93 30.63 -16.18
C GLU A 283 -6.32 30.51 -14.71
N LEU A 284 -5.34 30.44 -13.81
CA LEU A 284 -5.53 30.34 -12.35
C LEU A 284 -5.45 31.69 -11.65
N GLU A 285 -5.25 32.78 -12.39
CA GLU A 285 -5.18 34.13 -11.83
C GLU A 285 -6.48 34.48 -11.09
N GLY A 286 -6.33 34.98 -9.85
CA GLY A 286 -7.47 35.34 -8.99
C GLY A 286 -8.13 34.17 -8.25
N PHE A 287 -7.67 32.92 -8.46
CA PHE A 287 -8.16 31.75 -7.75
C PHE A 287 -7.11 31.22 -6.76
N PRO A 288 -7.34 31.30 -5.43
CA PRO A 288 -6.41 30.74 -4.46
C PRO A 288 -6.30 29.22 -4.64
N VAL A 289 -5.10 28.77 -4.95
CA VAL A 289 -4.78 27.34 -5.13
C VAL A 289 -4.72 26.66 -3.78
N LYS A 290 -5.36 25.50 -3.67
CA LYS A 290 -5.35 24.65 -2.48
C LYS A 290 -4.34 23.51 -2.65
N ASP A 291 -4.37 22.86 -3.81
CA ASP A 291 -3.51 21.72 -4.11
C ASP A 291 -3.18 21.58 -5.59
N VAL A 292 -2.04 20.93 -5.88
CA VAL A 292 -1.56 20.58 -7.22
C VAL A 292 -1.16 19.11 -7.22
N SER A 293 -1.81 18.31 -8.04
CA SER A 293 -1.51 16.88 -8.24
C SER A 293 -0.99 16.67 -9.67
N ILE A 294 0.16 16.01 -9.79
CA ILE A 294 0.81 15.71 -11.07
C ILE A 294 0.70 14.21 -11.27
N LEU A 295 -0.09 13.81 -12.26
CA LEU A 295 -0.25 12.44 -12.73
C LEU A 295 0.59 12.26 -14.01
N PRO A 296 0.77 11.04 -14.55
CA PRO A 296 1.57 10.85 -15.75
C PRO A 296 1.07 11.65 -16.97
N SER A 297 -0.26 11.75 -17.16
CA SER A 297 -0.88 12.36 -18.35
C SER A 297 -1.63 13.67 -18.06
N HIS A 298 -1.97 13.93 -16.80
CA HIS A 298 -2.76 15.08 -16.36
C HIS A 298 -2.13 15.80 -15.16
N VAL A 299 -2.33 17.12 -15.11
CA VAL A 299 -2.12 17.94 -13.92
C VAL A 299 -3.47 18.42 -13.42
N LEU A 300 -3.75 18.16 -12.16
CA LEU A 300 -4.97 18.57 -11.48
C LEU A 300 -4.66 19.70 -10.50
N VAL A 301 -5.44 20.77 -10.55
CA VAL A 301 -5.35 21.87 -9.59
C VAL A 301 -6.71 22.09 -8.94
N THR A 302 -6.73 22.19 -7.61
CA THR A 302 -7.94 22.57 -6.87
C THR A 302 -7.82 24.00 -6.37
N THR A 303 -8.88 24.79 -6.54
CA THR A 303 -8.92 26.20 -6.11
C THR A 303 -10.19 26.49 -5.32
N SER A 304 -10.13 27.41 -4.37
CA SER A 304 -11.34 27.97 -3.74
C SER A 304 -11.98 29.06 -4.61
N GLU A 305 -13.30 29.22 -4.53
CA GLU A 305 -13.96 30.40 -5.12
C GLU A 305 -13.53 31.69 -4.42
N ALA A 306 -13.45 32.79 -5.17
CA ALA A 306 -13.08 34.09 -4.64
C ALA A 306 -14.15 34.59 -3.65
N ASN A 307 -13.73 34.92 -2.42
CA ASN A 307 -14.49 35.57 -1.32
C ASN A 307 -15.19 34.72 -0.25
N GLU A 308 -15.02 33.39 -0.20
CA GLU A 308 -15.69 32.59 0.84
C GLU A 308 -14.71 31.93 1.83
N ALA A 309 -14.95 32.20 3.13
CA ALA A 309 -14.19 31.63 4.23
C ALA A 309 -14.62 30.17 4.47
N ASP A 310 -13.66 29.24 4.40
CA ASP A 310 -13.71 27.83 4.80
C ASP A 310 -15.06 27.10 4.58
N GLY A 311 -15.15 26.34 3.49
CA GLY A 311 -16.23 25.36 3.25
C GLY A 311 -16.98 25.50 1.93
N ALA A 312 -16.61 26.45 1.06
CA ALA A 312 -17.22 26.63 -0.25
C ALA A 312 -16.73 25.62 -1.29
N ALA A 313 -17.53 25.39 -2.34
CA ALA A 313 -17.25 24.44 -3.42
C ALA A 313 -15.86 24.69 -4.06
N ASN A 314 -15.00 23.68 -4.05
CA ASN A 314 -13.72 23.74 -4.72
C ASN A 314 -13.93 23.60 -6.24
N ARG A 315 -13.23 24.42 -7.03
CA ARG A 315 -13.13 24.22 -8.48
C ARG A 315 -11.97 23.30 -8.78
N LEU A 316 -12.19 22.38 -9.71
CA LEU A 316 -11.16 21.50 -10.26
C LEU A 316 -10.75 22.00 -11.64
N TRP A 317 -9.44 22.08 -11.86
CA TRP A 317 -8.83 22.44 -13.14
C TRP A 317 -7.94 21.30 -13.61
N VAL A 318 -7.95 21.04 -14.91
CA VAL A 318 -7.22 19.94 -15.53
C VAL A 318 -6.39 20.46 -16.69
N SER A 319 -5.16 19.95 -16.83
CA SER A 319 -4.28 20.20 -17.97
C SER A 319 -3.58 18.91 -18.40
N THR A 320 -3.40 18.75 -19.72
CA THR A 320 -2.59 17.68 -20.34
C THR A 320 -1.27 18.23 -20.93
N GLY A 321 -0.77 19.34 -20.37
CA GLY A 321 0.49 19.99 -20.76
C GLY A 321 0.31 21.35 -21.43
N GLY A 322 -0.94 21.81 -21.55
CA GLY A 322 -1.30 23.14 -22.05
C GLY A 322 -2.03 23.99 -21.00
N PRO A 323 -2.81 24.99 -21.43
CA PRO A 323 -3.68 25.79 -20.58
C PRO A 323 -4.58 24.95 -19.67
N PHE A 324 -4.72 25.37 -18.41
CA PHE A 324 -5.68 24.75 -17.50
C PHE A 324 -7.12 25.02 -17.95
N LYS A 325 -7.96 23.98 -17.91
CA LYS A 325 -9.38 24.08 -18.21
C LYS A 325 -10.21 23.67 -16.98
N PRO A 326 -11.31 24.36 -16.69
CA PRO A 326 -12.18 23.98 -15.59
C PRO A 326 -12.89 22.66 -15.90
N ALA A 327 -12.83 21.72 -14.95
CA ALA A 327 -13.58 20.48 -15.01
C ALA A 327 -15.06 20.72 -14.67
N ARG A 328 -15.94 19.91 -15.27
CA ARG A 328 -17.37 19.88 -14.97
C ARG A 328 -17.65 18.74 -14.00
N LEU A 329 -18.02 19.10 -12.77
CA LEU A 329 -18.43 18.17 -11.73
C LEU A 329 -19.97 18.07 -11.67
N PRO A 330 -20.53 16.93 -11.21
CA PRO A 330 -21.96 16.83 -10.95
C PRO A 330 -22.44 17.87 -9.93
N LYS A 331 -23.67 18.39 -10.10
CA LYS A 331 -24.22 19.47 -9.26
C LYS A 331 -24.30 19.16 -7.75
N ARG A 332 -24.31 17.87 -7.39
CA ARG A 332 -24.41 17.39 -6.00
C ARG A 332 -23.07 17.39 -5.25
N VAL A 333 -21.96 17.65 -5.95
CA VAL A 333 -20.63 17.66 -5.32
C VAL A 333 -20.53 18.87 -4.41
N ALA A 334 -20.53 18.60 -3.10
CA ALA A 334 -20.43 19.63 -2.08
C ALA A 334 -18.97 20.00 -1.79
N TYR A 335 -18.06 19.03 -1.91
CA TYR A 335 -16.66 19.23 -1.55
C TYR A 335 -15.73 18.26 -2.27
N LEU A 336 -14.55 18.76 -2.66
CA LEU A 336 -13.40 17.94 -3.03
C LEU A 336 -12.40 17.97 -1.87
N PRO A 337 -11.97 16.81 -1.34
CA PRO A 337 -10.92 16.76 -0.33
C PRO A 337 -9.70 17.59 -0.75
N PRO A 338 -9.08 18.33 0.19
CA PRO A 338 -8.00 19.25 -0.14
C PRO A 338 -6.68 18.51 -0.41
N MET A 339 -6.62 17.21 -0.05
CA MET A 339 -5.62 16.29 -0.54
C MET A 339 -6.27 15.50 -1.68
N VAL A 340 -5.88 15.83 -2.91
CA VAL A 340 -6.27 15.07 -4.11
C VAL A 340 -5.48 13.74 -4.17
N SER A 341 -4.86 13.31 -3.06
CA SER A 341 -3.95 12.16 -2.96
C SER A 341 -4.60 10.78 -3.22
N MET A 342 -5.86 10.76 -3.64
CA MET A 342 -6.55 9.56 -4.11
C MET A 342 -7.02 9.68 -5.57
N SER A 343 -6.60 10.72 -6.31
CA SER A 343 -6.82 10.76 -7.76
C SER A 343 -5.95 9.72 -8.44
N LEU A 344 -6.57 8.91 -9.29
CA LEU A 344 -5.91 7.83 -10.01
C LEU A 344 -6.13 8.00 -11.51
N GLU A 345 -5.05 8.03 -12.29
CA GLU A 345 -5.14 7.86 -13.74
C GLU A 345 -5.39 6.39 -14.07
N LEU A 346 -6.58 6.11 -14.58
CA LEU A 346 -6.97 4.76 -14.98
C LEU A 346 -6.25 4.38 -16.27
N ASP A 347 -6.24 5.31 -17.22
CA ASP A 347 -5.44 5.28 -18.44
C ASP A 347 -4.95 6.70 -18.76
N ARG A 348 -4.40 6.89 -19.97
CA ARG A 348 -3.90 8.20 -20.42
C ARG A 348 -4.97 9.29 -20.56
N GLU A 349 -6.25 8.92 -20.55
CA GLU A 349 -7.37 9.82 -20.87
C GLU A 349 -8.32 10.01 -19.69
N ARG A 350 -8.44 9.01 -18.80
CA ARG A 350 -9.44 8.98 -17.73
C ARG A 350 -8.85 9.10 -16.33
N ILE A 351 -9.50 9.96 -15.55
CA ILE A 351 -9.17 10.26 -14.17
C ILE A 351 -10.31 9.77 -13.28
N LEU A 352 -9.95 8.99 -12.25
CA LEU A 352 -10.83 8.67 -11.14
C LEU A 352 -10.58 9.66 -10.00
N LEU A 353 -11.64 10.28 -9.50
CA LEU A 353 -11.58 11.29 -8.44
C LEU A 353 -12.52 10.91 -7.29
N HIS A 354 -12.04 11.13 -6.06
CA HIS A 354 -12.88 11.07 -4.86
C HIS A 354 -13.58 12.41 -4.64
N ALA A 355 -14.88 12.36 -4.32
CA ALA A 355 -15.70 13.53 -4.08
C ALA A 355 -16.67 13.29 -2.93
N VAL A 356 -17.02 14.35 -2.19
CA VAL A 356 -18.05 14.29 -1.15
C VAL A 356 -19.32 14.95 -1.68
N LEU A 357 -20.43 14.21 -1.69
CA LEU A 357 -21.74 14.72 -2.06
C LEU A 357 -22.52 15.15 -0.82
N GLU A 358 -23.41 16.13 -0.99
CA GLU A 358 -24.49 16.39 -0.06
C GLU A 358 -25.73 15.61 -0.48
N GLU A 359 -26.26 14.80 0.44
CA GLU A 359 -27.50 14.05 0.20
C GLU A 359 -28.73 14.94 0.37
N ASP A 360 -29.73 14.71 -0.48
CA ASP A 360 -31.06 15.33 -0.34
C ASP A 360 -31.68 14.90 1.02
N GLU A 361 -32.47 15.77 1.65
CA GLU A 361 -33.25 15.50 2.89
C GLU A 361 -32.47 15.38 4.22
N GLY A 362 -31.22 15.86 4.31
CA GLY A 362 -30.54 16.02 5.60
C GLY A 362 -29.90 14.75 6.18
N HIS A 363 -29.67 13.75 5.32
CA HIS A 363 -29.03 12.48 5.67
C HIS A 363 -27.51 12.54 5.88
N GLY A 364 -26.85 13.66 5.56
CA GLY A 364 -25.43 13.89 5.84
C GLY A 364 -24.59 14.08 4.57
N LYS A 365 -23.28 13.91 4.70
CA LYS A 365 -22.31 13.93 3.61
C LYS A 365 -21.83 12.50 3.35
N SER A 366 -21.80 12.08 2.08
CA SER A 366 -21.34 10.75 1.66
C SER A 366 -20.19 10.85 0.67
N GLU A 367 -19.25 9.91 0.74
CA GLU A 367 -18.14 9.83 -0.19
C GLU A 367 -18.55 9.06 -1.45
N HIS A 368 -18.30 9.66 -2.61
CA HIS A 368 -18.60 9.11 -3.91
C HIS A 368 -17.38 9.23 -4.83
N LEU A 369 -17.49 8.56 -5.97
CA LEU A 369 -16.46 8.52 -6.98
C LEU A 369 -16.96 9.12 -8.25
N LEU A 370 -16.05 9.85 -8.89
CA LEU A 370 -16.28 10.49 -10.15
C LEU A 370 -15.29 9.94 -11.17
N LEU A 371 -15.82 9.48 -12.30
CA LEU A 371 -15.02 9.11 -13.46
C LEU A 371 -15.07 10.24 -14.47
N SER A 372 -13.92 10.65 -15.01
CA SER A 372 -13.89 11.56 -16.14
C SER A 372 -14.21 10.85 -17.46
N ASP A 373 -14.71 11.60 -18.43
CA ASP A 373 -14.65 11.19 -19.84
C ASP A 373 -13.20 11.17 -20.35
N SER A 374 -13.02 10.78 -21.62
CA SER A 374 -11.69 10.73 -22.27
C SER A 374 -11.02 12.09 -22.45
N SER A 375 -11.74 13.19 -22.19
CA SER A 375 -11.14 14.53 -22.21
C SER A 375 -10.49 14.89 -20.88
N GLY A 376 -10.74 14.11 -19.82
CA GLY A 376 -10.36 14.45 -18.45
C GLY A 376 -11.17 15.59 -17.83
N LEU A 377 -12.15 16.16 -18.54
CA LEU A 377 -12.84 17.39 -18.13
C LEU A 377 -14.25 17.18 -17.61
N ASN A 378 -15.01 16.21 -18.12
CA ASN A 378 -16.39 15.99 -17.67
C ASN A 378 -16.44 14.79 -16.73
N PHE A 379 -16.88 15.02 -15.50
CA PHE A 379 -16.95 14.00 -14.47
C PHE A 379 -18.40 13.57 -14.21
N SER A 380 -18.62 12.27 -14.07
CA SER A 380 -19.91 11.67 -13.73
C SER A 380 -19.78 10.73 -12.53
N LEU A 381 -20.86 10.62 -11.75
CA LEU A 381 -20.94 9.65 -10.66
C LEU A 381 -20.88 8.23 -11.20
N ILE A 382 -20.10 7.39 -10.53
CA ILE A 382 -20.11 5.95 -10.79
C ILE A 382 -21.14 5.30 -9.87
N ASP A 383 -22.42 5.42 -10.23
CA ASP A 383 -23.54 4.83 -9.48
C ASP A 383 -23.54 3.29 -9.54
N SER A 384 -22.78 2.69 -10.46
CA SER A 384 -22.83 1.25 -10.79
C SER A 384 -21.96 0.35 -9.90
N ILE A 385 -21.03 0.88 -9.12
CA ILE A 385 -19.99 0.03 -8.51
C ILE A 385 -20.51 -0.72 -7.27
N ALA A 386 -21.45 -0.16 -6.52
CA ALA A 386 -22.07 -0.83 -5.39
C ALA A 386 -23.59 -0.69 -5.50
N GLN A 387 -24.32 -1.81 -5.41
CA GLN A 387 -25.79 -1.81 -5.37
C GLN A 387 -26.33 -1.00 -4.17
N GLU A 388 -25.46 -0.69 -3.20
CA GLU A 388 -25.69 0.13 -2.02
C GLU A 388 -24.62 1.24 -1.95
N PRO A 389 -24.94 2.45 -1.48
CA PRO A 389 -23.97 3.52 -1.31
C PRO A 389 -22.92 3.13 -0.26
N ALA A 390 -21.67 2.93 -0.68
CA ALA A 390 -20.55 2.75 0.24
C ALA A 390 -20.20 4.09 0.88
N GLN A 391 -19.82 4.08 2.16
CA GLN A 391 -19.42 5.29 2.87
C GLN A 391 -17.98 5.72 2.56
N HIS A 392 -17.10 4.76 2.31
CA HIS A 392 -15.71 5.00 1.92
C HIS A 392 -15.32 3.99 0.86
N VAL A 393 -14.50 4.41 -0.10
CA VAL A 393 -13.98 3.51 -1.14
C VAL A 393 -12.48 3.72 -1.32
N MET A 394 -11.74 2.62 -1.36
CA MET A 394 -10.30 2.62 -1.64
C MET A 394 -10.03 1.87 -2.93
N PHE A 395 -9.14 2.39 -3.78
CA PHE A 395 -8.68 1.72 -4.98
C PHE A 395 -7.20 1.43 -4.99
N GLU A 396 -6.83 0.38 -5.70
CA GLU A 396 -5.46 -0.04 -5.95
C GLU A 396 -5.34 -0.41 -7.44
N LYS A 397 -4.55 0.35 -8.20
CA LYS A 397 -4.21 0.01 -9.60
C LYS A 397 -3.07 -1.00 -9.58
N LEU A 398 -3.22 -2.07 -10.35
CA LEU A 398 -2.15 -3.06 -10.53
C LEU A 398 -1.32 -2.66 -11.75
N ASN A 399 -0.19 -1.97 -11.54
CA ASN A 399 0.59 -1.32 -12.61
C ASN A 399 1.05 -2.27 -13.74
N ASN A 400 1.16 -3.58 -13.49
CA ASN A 400 1.53 -4.57 -14.51
C ASN A 400 0.32 -5.23 -15.20
N LEU A 401 -0.91 -4.87 -14.83
CA LEU A 401 -2.14 -5.43 -15.37
C LEU A 401 -3.01 -4.29 -15.90
N GLU A 402 -2.76 -3.89 -17.14
CA GLU A 402 -3.50 -2.81 -17.81
C GLU A 402 -5.01 -3.10 -17.77
N GLY A 403 -5.82 -2.07 -17.52
CA GLY A 403 -7.26 -2.24 -17.31
C GLY A 403 -7.68 -2.63 -15.89
N THR A 404 -6.75 -3.11 -15.06
CA THR A 404 -7.10 -3.81 -13.81
C THR A 404 -7.04 -2.91 -12.58
N ILE A 405 -8.16 -2.82 -11.86
CA ILE A 405 -8.30 -2.00 -10.66
C ILE A 405 -9.00 -2.81 -9.57
N TRP A 406 -8.46 -2.78 -8.35
CA TRP A 406 -9.11 -3.34 -7.17
C TRP A 406 -9.80 -2.25 -6.38
N GLY A 407 -10.99 -2.55 -5.86
CA GLY A 407 -11.79 -1.63 -5.07
C GLY A 407 -12.25 -2.28 -3.77
N GLU A 408 -12.00 -1.61 -2.65
CA GLU A 408 -12.54 -1.95 -1.34
C GLU A 408 -13.64 -0.95 -0.98
N PHE A 409 -14.87 -1.45 -0.85
CA PHE A 409 -16.07 -0.68 -0.55
C PHE A 409 -16.44 -0.88 0.91
N ILE A 410 -16.44 0.20 1.69
CA ILE A 410 -16.69 0.16 3.14
C ILE A 410 -18.10 0.68 3.44
N PHE A 411 -18.84 -0.12 4.21
CA PHE A 411 -20.19 0.16 4.66
C PHE A 411 -20.21 0.20 6.19
N GLU A 412 -21.07 1.03 6.78
CA GLU A 412 -21.26 1.10 8.23
C GLU A 412 -22.72 0.84 8.57
N GLU A 413 -22.94 -0.11 9.47
CA GLU A 413 -24.26 -0.48 9.95
C GLU A 413 -24.37 -0.14 11.44
N VAL A 414 -25.48 0.51 11.80
CA VAL A 414 -25.82 0.86 13.18
C VAL A 414 -26.38 -0.38 13.88
N HIS A 415 -25.62 -0.94 14.83
CA HIS A 415 -26.08 -2.09 15.60
C HIS A 415 -26.69 -1.64 16.93
N ASN A 416 -28.02 -1.71 17.05
CA ASN A 416 -28.72 -1.48 18.31
C ASN A 416 -28.76 -2.76 19.15
N ARG A 417 -27.98 -2.81 20.24
CA ARG A 417 -27.91 -3.96 21.16
C ARG A 417 -29.18 -4.23 21.98
N SER A 418 -30.23 -3.42 21.85
CA SER A 418 -31.47 -3.53 22.63
C SER A 418 -32.31 -4.77 22.27
N THR A 419 -32.05 -5.43 21.15
CA THR A 419 -32.82 -6.60 20.68
C THR A 419 -32.29 -7.97 21.16
N GLU A 420 -31.08 -8.08 21.72
CA GLU A 420 -30.54 -9.38 22.19
C GLU A 420 -30.82 -9.68 23.67
N LEU A 421 -31.13 -8.68 24.51
CA LEU A 421 -31.58 -8.94 25.88
C LEU A 421 -33.00 -9.54 25.97
N GLY A 422 -33.69 -9.71 24.83
CA GLY A 422 -34.96 -10.42 24.72
C GLY A 422 -34.86 -11.90 24.30
N MET A 423 -33.66 -12.40 23.96
CA MET A 423 -33.49 -13.74 23.37
C MET A 423 -32.55 -14.68 24.12
N ASP A 424 -32.14 -14.35 25.35
CA ASP A 424 -31.36 -15.26 26.22
C ASP A 424 -32.15 -15.81 27.44
N GLU A 425 -33.47 -15.59 27.50
CA GLU A 425 -34.35 -16.24 28.50
C GLU A 425 -34.85 -17.64 28.09
N THR A 426 -34.56 -18.11 26.87
CA THR A 426 -35.15 -19.36 26.36
C THR A 426 -34.24 -20.60 26.40
N ASN A 427 -32.98 -20.48 26.84
CA ASN A 427 -32.05 -21.61 26.95
C ASN A 427 -31.58 -21.93 28.38
N LEU A 428 -32.46 -21.78 29.38
CA LEU A 428 -32.30 -22.44 30.68
C LEU A 428 -32.83 -23.88 30.60
N ASP A 429 -31.87 -24.78 30.42
CA ASP A 429 -31.98 -26.24 30.32
C ASP A 429 -33.08 -26.88 31.21
N LYS A 430 -33.90 -27.76 30.59
CA LYS A 430 -35.15 -28.34 31.13
C LYS A 430 -34.94 -29.43 32.21
N LYS A 431 -33.86 -29.38 33.00
CA LYS A 431 -33.53 -30.45 33.98
C LYS A 431 -33.11 -29.99 35.38
N VAL A 432 -33.54 -28.82 35.84
CA VAL A 432 -33.24 -28.34 37.20
C VAL A 432 -34.49 -28.26 38.07
N ASN A 433 -34.47 -28.93 39.22
CA ASN A 433 -35.57 -29.01 40.19
C ASN A 433 -35.85 -27.61 40.81
N TRP A 434 -37.12 -27.32 41.11
CA TRP A 434 -37.60 -26.00 41.56
C TRP A 434 -36.88 -25.48 42.81
N LEU A 435 -36.42 -26.38 43.68
CA LEU A 435 -35.68 -26.04 44.90
C LEU A 435 -34.30 -25.41 44.60
N GLN A 436 -33.61 -25.85 43.54
CA GLN A 436 -32.32 -25.29 43.12
C GLN A 436 -32.46 -23.90 42.47
N ARG A 437 -33.58 -23.65 41.78
CA ARG A 437 -33.91 -22.32 41.24
C ARG A 437 -34.08 -21.30 42.36
N ILE A 438 -34.70 -21.69 43.47
CA ILE A 438 -34.89 -20.82 44.63
C ILE A 438 -33.54 -20.51 45.32
N ILE A 439 -32.65 -21.50 45.44
CA ILE A 439 -31.33 -21.30 46.05
C ILE A 439 -30.47 -20.32 45.23
N GLU A 440 -30.44 -20.45 43.90
CA GLU A 440 -29.70 -19.52 43.04
C GLU A 440 -30.34 -18.12 43.00
N PHE A 441 -31.67 -18.05 43.04
CA PHE A 441 -32.37 -16.76 43.16
C PHE A 441 -32.01 -16.04 44.47
N ILE A 442 -31.99 -16.76 45.60
CA ILE A 442 -31.62 -16.22 46.91
C ILE A 442 -30.15 -15.81 46.96
N LYS A 443 -29.23 -16.61 46.39
CA LYS A 443 -27.81 -16.22 46.29
C LYS A 443 -27.62 -14.92 45.51
N LYS A 444 -28.31 -14.78 44.37
CA LYS A 444 -28.20 -13.63 43.47
C LYS A 444 -28.83 -12.36 44.05
N HIS A 445 -29.95 -12.47 44.79
CA HIS A 445 -30.74 -11.30 45.20
C HIS A 445 -30.63 -10.94 46.69
N VAL A 446 -30.23 -11.88 47.56
CA VAL A 446 -30.16 -11.66 49.02
C VAL A 446 -28.73 -11.50 49.52
N LEU A 447 -27.76 -12.23 48.95
CA LEU A 447 -26.39 -12.30 49.50
C LEU A 447 -25.38 -11.34 48.86
N HIS A 448 -25.71 -10.65 47.76
CA HIS A 448 -24.83 -9.65 47.13
C HIS A 448 -25.56 -8.30 46.96
N ARG A 449 -25.88 -7.63 48.07
CA ARG A 449 -26.09 -6.18 48.06
C ARG A 449 -24.76 -5.48 48.34
N LYS A 450 -24.02 -5.10 47.31
CA LYS A 450 -23.07 -3.97 47.41
C LYS A 450 -23.76 -2.70 46.91
N PRO A 451 -23.67 -1.58 47.64
CA PRO A 451 -24.28 -0.33 47.22
C PRO A 451 -23.32 0.42 46.31
N TYR A 452 -23.54 0.37 45.00
CA TYR A 452 -23.10 1.41 44.09
C TYR A 452 -24.30 1.78 43.22
N PRO A 453 -24.61 3.07 43.01
CA PRO A 453 -25.70 3.45 42.14
C PRO A 453 -25.35 3.01 40.70
N LEU A 454 -26.18 2.13 40.15
CA LEU A 454 -26.21 1.86 38.72
C LEU A 454 -26.50 3.18 38.00
N MET A 455 -25.48 3.77 37.36
CA MET A 455 -25.72 4.58 36.17
C MET A 455 -26.47 3.68 35.19
N GLU A 456 -27.63 4.13 34.73
CA GLU A 456 -28.28 3.53 33.57
C GLU A 456 -27.25 3.45 32.43
N PRO A 457 -27.07 2.30 31.76
CA PRO A 457 -26.16 2.22 30.63
C PRO A 457 -26.74 3.13 29.54
N PHE A 458 -26.04 4.21 29.22
CA PHE A 458 -26.25 4.94 27.97
C PHE A 458 -26.24 3.90 26.84
N PRO A 459 -27.18 3.95 25.88
CA PRO A 459 -27.15 3.03 24.75
C PRO A 459 -25.85 3.27 23.98
N PHE A 460 -24.90 2.35 24.12
CA PHE A 460 -23.73 2.31 23.26
C PHE A 460 -24.21 1.84 21.88
N ILE A 461 -24.34 2.78 20.96
CA ILE A 461 -24.49 2.47 19.55
C ILE A 461 -23.14 1.89 19.10
N GLU A 462 -23.11 0.59 18.79
CA GLU A 462 -21.93 -0.06 18.23
C GLU A 462 -22.03 0.03 16.71
N TYR A 463 -21.12 0.79 16.10
CA TYR A 463 -21.02 0.87 14.64
C TYR A 463 -20.16 -0.30 14.14
N LYS A 464 -20.74 -1.19 13.35
CA LYS A 464 -19.98 -2.25 12.68
C LYS A 464 -19.66 -1.80 11.26
N ARG A 465 -18.39 -1.86 10.91
CA ARG A 465 -17.92 -1.57 9.56
C ARG A 465 -17.61 -2.87 8.81
N PHE A 466 -18.17 -2.98 7.62
CA PHE A 466 -17.96 -4.09 6.72
C PHE A 466 -17.31 -3.60 5.44
N SER A 467 -16.50 -4.45 4.83
CA SER A 467 -16.00 -4.20 3.49
C SER A 467 -16.43 -5.28 2.49
N LYS A 468 -16.60 -4.85 1.24
CA LYS A 468 -16.77 -5.70 0.06
C LYS A 468 -15.66 -5.37 -0.94
N ASN A 469 -15.00 -6.40 -1.47
CA ASN A 469 -13.93 -6.25 -2.45
C ASN A 469 -14.47 -6.56 -3.85
N LYS A 470 -14.08 -5.73 -4.82
CA LYS A 470 -14.41 -5.89 -6.23
C LYS A 470 -13.20 -5.64 -7.11
N ILE A 471 -13.27 -6.15 -8.32
CA ILE A 471 -12.26 -5.95 -9.36
C ILE A 471 -12.91 -5.44 -10.65
N SER A 472 -12.22 -4.55 -11.33
CA SER A 472 -12.51 -4.14 -12.70
C SER A 472 -11.36 -4.57 -13.60
N PHE A 473 -11.68 -4.87 -14.86
CA PHE A 473 -10.74 -5.26 -15.92
C PHE A 473 -10.82 -4.32 -17.13
N ASP A 474 -11.57 -3.23 -17.01
CA ASP A 474 -11.89 -2.29 -18.08
C ASP A 474 -11.77 -0.84 -17.59
N ASN A 475 -10.77 -0.59 -16.74
CA ASN A 475 -10.47 0.73 -16.19
C ASN A 475 -11.69 1.33 -15.47
N GLY A 476 -12.34 0.52 -14.64
CA GLY A 476 -13.39 0.95 -13.72
C GLY A 476 -14.78 1.10 -14.34
N GLU A 477 -14.97 0.75 -15.61
CA GLU A 477 -16.27 0.82 -16.28
C GLU A 477 -17.25 -0.25 -15.74
N THR A 478 -16.78 -1.49 -15.58
CA THR A 478 -17.52 -2.57 -14.96
C THR A 478 -16.75 -3.20 -13.80
N TRP A 479 -17.50 -3.68 -12.81
CA TRP A 479 -16.96 -4.24 -11.57
C TRP A 479 -17.62 -5.57 -11.25
N THR A 480 -16.81 -6.54 -10.87
CA THR A 480 -17.24 -7.89 -10.47
C THR A 480 -16.76 -8.21 -9.07
N ASN A 481 -17.53 -9.00 -8.31
CA ASN A 481 -17.03 -9.55 -7.06
C ASN A 481 -15.94 -10.59 -7.34
N LEU A 482 -15.03 -10.78 -6.39
CA LEU A 482 -13.89 -11.69 -6.56
C LEU A 482 -14.35 -13.15 -6.48
N LYS A 483 -14.36 -13.85 -7.63
CA LYS A 483 -14.83 -15.23 -7.74
C LYS A 483 -13.85 -16.19 -7.07
N VAL A 484 -14.36 -17.09 -6.23
CA VAL A 484 -13.60 -18.21 -5.67
C VAL A 484 -13.90 -19.47 -6.47
N VAL A 485 -12.88 -20.26 -6.76
CA VAL A 485 -13.01 -21.57 -7.41
C VAL A 485 -12.31 -22.65 -6.59
N ASP A 486 -12.85 -23.86 -6.62
CA ASP A 486 -12.24 -25.04 -6.02
C ASP A 486 -12.27 -26.22 -7.00
N PRO A 487 -11.42 -26.22 -8.04
CA PRO A 487 -11.38 -27.30 -9.03
C PRO A 487 -11.11 -28.67 -8.42
N SER A 488 -10.42 -28.70 -7.26
CA SER A 488 -10.08 -29.92 -6.54
C SER A 488 -11.27 -30.51 -5.75
N GLY A 489 -12.28 -29.71 -5.45
CA GLY A 489 -13.40 -30.05 -4.58
C GLY A 489 -13.03 -30.27 -3.10
N LYS A 490 -11.80 -29.97 -2.68
CA LYS A 490 -11.28 -30.25 -1.33
C LYS A 490 -11.62 -29.19 -0.30
N HIS A 491 -11.91 -27.97 -0.72
CA HIS A 491 -12.05 -26.81 0.14
C HIS A 491 -13.49 -26.29 0.23
N LYS A 492 -14.43 -26.83 -0.56
CA LYS A 492 -15.85 -26.40 -0.54
C LYS A 492 -16.48 -26.42 0.85
N ASN A 493 -16.03 -27.32 1.75
CA ASN A 493 -16.49 -27.40 3.14
C ASN A 493 -15.90 -26.32 4.09
N LEU A 494 -14.90 -25.55 3.66
CA LEU A 494 -14.32 -24.46 4.44
C LEU A 494 -15.14 -23.18 4.38
N PHE A 495 -16.00 -23.05 3.36
CA PHE A 495 -16.78 -21.83 3.12
C PHE A 495 -18.15 -21.90 3.79
N GLN A 496 -18.61 -20.76 4.33
CA GLN A 496 -19.91 -20.64 4.99
C GLN A 496 -21.05 -20.31 4.00
N CYS A 497 -20.71 -20.14 2.72
CA CYS A 497 -21.62 -19.76 1.64
C CYS A 497 -21.32 -20.58 0.38
N ASP A 498 -22.21 -20.50 -0.61
CA ASP A 498 -22.06 -21.22 -1.87
C ASP A 498 -21.20 -20.42 -2.85
N ILE A 499 -19.98 -20.89 -3.12
CA ILE A 499 -19.02 -20.23 -4.03
C ILE A 499 -19.48 -20.16 -5.49
N ASP A 500 -20.52 -20.94 -5.84
CA ASP A 500 -21.15 -20.86 -7.16
C ASP A 500 -22.06 -19.62 -7.29
N ASP A 501 -22.44 -18.98 -6.18
CA ASP A 501 -23.16 -17.69 -6.09
C ASP A 501 -22.19 -16.55 -5.74
N VAL A 502 -21.50 -16.03 -6.75
CA VAL A 502 -20.49 -14.97 -6.62
C VAL A 502 -21.04 -13.65 -6.05
N GLU A 503 -22.35 -13.42 -6.15
CA GLU A 503 -22.97 -12.19 -5.62
C GLU A 503 -23.02 -12.17 -4.10
N HIS A 504 -23.30 -13.33 -3.50
CA HIS A 504 -23.42 -13.51 -2.05
C HIS A 504 -22.24 -14.30 -1.43
N CYS A 505 -21.34 -14.83 -2.25
CA CYS A 505 -20.18 -15.59 -1.80
C CYS A 505 -18.95 -15.27 -2.66
N SER A 506 -18.17 -14.30 -2.20
CA SER A 506 -16.97 -13.85 -2.91
C SER A 506 -15.77 -13.72 -1.96
N PHE A 507 -14.58 -13.68 -2.54
CA PHE A 507 -13.35 -13.43 -1.80
C PHE A 507 -13.32 -11.98 -1.31
N GLN A 508 -13.06 -11.82 -0.01
CA GLN A 508 -12.92 -10.53 0.64
C GLN A 508 -11.47 -10.40 1.11
N LYS A 509 -10.66 -9.64 0.36
CA LYS A 509 -9.27 -9.32 0.73
C LYS A 509 -9.26 -8.65 2.10
N LYS A 510 -8.28 -9.06 2.92
CA LYS A 510 -8.01 -8.47 4.22
C LYS A 510 -6.67 -7.78 4.22
N LYS A 511 -6.70 -6.49 4.55
CA LYS A 511 -5.50 -5.73 4.86
C LYS A 511 -5.03 -6.12 6.25
N PHE A 512 -3.83 -6.70 6.31
CA PHE A 512 -3.09 -6.86 7.55
C PHE A 512 -1.97 -5.83 7.53
N TYR A 513 -1.59 -5.30 8.70
CA TYR A 513 -0.29 -4.63 8.83
C TYR A 513 0.77 -5.63 8.36
N SER A 514 1.42 -5.31 7.23
CA SER A 514 2.33 -6.21 6.52
C SER A 514 3.76 -5.67 6.66
N PRO A 515 4.78 -6.53 6.72
CA PRO A 515 6.13 -6.12 6.38
C PRO A 515 6.14 -5.54 4.96
N LEU A 516 7.13 -4.70 4.67
CA LEU A 516 7.32 -4.10 3.35
C LEU A 516 7.81 -5.17 2.37
N ILE A 517 6.87 -5.89 1.73
CA ILE A 517 7.20 -6.90 0.73
C ILE A 517 7.43 -6.22 -0.61
N ARG A 518 8.69 -6.09 -1.01
CA ARG A 518 9.07 -5.72 -2.39
C ARG A 518 8.96 -6.98 -3.25
N ASN A 519 8.06 -7.01 -4.24
CA ASN A 519 7.85 -8.15 -5.14
C ASN A 519 8.41 -7.87 -6.54
N GLU A 520 8.93 -8.90 -7.22
CA GLU A 520 9.08 -8.84 -8.67
C GLU A 520 7.71 -8.69 -9.33
N PRO A 521 7.61 -8.01 -10.49
CA PRO A 521 6.36 -8.00 -11.24
C PRO A 521 5.96 -9.42 -11.64
N THR A 522 4.66 -9.65 -11.77
CA THR A 522 4.12 -10.93 -12.20
C THR A 522 3.25 -10.76 -13.44
N ALA A 523 3.20 -11.79 -14.29
CA ALA A 523 2.27 -11.85 -15.41
C ALA A 523 0.90 -12.41 -14.96
N GLY A 524 0.19 -11.65 -14.13
CA GLY A 524 -1.18 -11.99 -13.68
C GLY A 524 -1.25 -13.03 -12.57
N ILE A 525 -0.13 -13.34 -11.91
CA ILE A 525 -0.10 -14.22 -10.74
C ILE A 525 -0.18 -13.36 -9.49
N LEU A 526 -1.26 -13.50 -8.73
CA LEU A 526 -1.55 -12.69 -7.55
C LEU A 526 -1.79 -13.61 -6.36
N MET A 527 -1.43 -13.16 -5.16
CA MET A 527 -1.67 -13.94 -3.94
C MET A 527 -2.06 -13.01 -2.81
N GLU A 528 -3.17 -13.33 -2.16
CA GLU A 528 -3.78 -12.47 -1.16
C GLU A 528 -4.32 -13.25 0.02
N THR A 529 -4.44 -12.56 1.17
CA THR A 529 -5.08 -13.15 2.35
C THR A 529 -6.46 -12.54 2.57
N GLY A 530 -7.45 -13.36 2.90
CA GLY A 530 -8.80 -12.89 3.14
C GLY A 530 -9.75 -14.00 3.55
N VAL A 531 -11.05 -13.75 3.41
CA VAL A 531 -12.12 -14.71 3.75
C VAL A 531 -13.08 -14.85 2.58
N VAL A 532 -13.95 -15.86 2.63
CA VAL A 532 -15.03 -16.05 1.63
C VAL A 532 -16.37 -15.86 2.31
N ARG A 533 -17.10 -14.82 1.89
CA ARG A 533 -18.43 -14.42 2.40
C ARG A 533 -18.99 -13.25 1.59
N GLU A 534 -20.23 -12.87 1.86
CA GLU A 534 -20.88 -11.71 1.23
C GLU A 534 -20.25 -10.37 1.63
N ARG A 535 -20.10 -10.15 2.94
CA ARG A 535 -19.51 -8.94 3.56
C ARG A 535 -18.56 -9.35 4.65
N SER A 536 -17.47 -8.62 4.82
CA SER A 536 -16.45 -8.99 5.80
C SER A 536 -16.19 -7.86 6.78
N LEU A 537 -16.14 -8.17 8.08
CA LEU A 537 -15.88 -7.18 9.13
C LEU A 537 -14.47 -6.63 8.97
N ILE A 538 -14.30 -5.32 8.92
CA ILE A 538 -12.95 -4.71 8.76
C ILE A 538 -12.00 -5.19 9.87
N LEU A 539 -12.52 -5.33 11.10
CA LEU A 539 -11.77 -5.81 12.26
C LEU A 539 -12.30 -7.16 12.75
N GLY A 540 -11.39 -8.08 13.09
CA GLY A 540 -11.70 -9.18 14.00
C GLY A 540 -11.96 -10.57 13.39
N GLU A 541 -11.66 -10.80 12.11
CA GLU A 541 -11.82 -12.14 11.51
C GLU A 541 -10.58 -13.02 11.73
N LYS A 542 -10.77 -14.14 12.43
CA LYS A 542 -9.70 -15.07 12.85
C LYS A 542 -9.48 -16.22 11.87
N ASP A 543 -10.28 -16.29 10.81
CA ASP A 543 -10.38 -17.45 9.91
C ASP A 543 -9.89 -17.11 8.49
N ALA A 544 -9.00 -16.12 8.37
CA ALA A 544 -8.46 -15.71 7.09
C ALA A 544 -7.53 -16.78 6.51
N MET A 545 -7.68 -17.03 5.21
CA MET A 545 -6.91 -18.01 4.43
C MET A 545 -6.14 -17.27 3.33
N ALA A 546 -5.15 -17.92 2.75
CA ALA A 546 -4.42 -17.39 1.61
C ALA A 546 -4.96 -17.96 0.29
N PHE A 547 -5.18 -17.09 -0.68
CA PHE A 547 -5.71 -17.39 -1.99
C PHE A 547 -4.71 -16.98 -3.08
N ILE A 548 -4.68 -17.73 -4.17
CA ILE A 548 -3.85 -17.46 -5.34
C ILE A 548 -4.74 -17.31 -6.58
N SER A 549 -4.38 -16.36 -7.43
CA SER A 549 -4.95 -16.17 -8.76
C SER A 549 -3.82 -16.28 -9.78
N ARG A 550 -4.10 -16.90 -10.93
CA ARG A 550 -3.17 -17.08 -12.07
C ARG A 550 -3.70 -16.43 -13.36
N ASP A 551 -4.77 -15.65 -13.23
CA ASP A 551 -5.55 -15.03 -14.31
C ASP A 551 -5.78 -13.52 -14.09
N GLY A 552 -4.91 -12.87 -13.33
CA GLY A 552 -4.98 -11.43 -13.07
C GLY A 552 -6.02 -11.02 -12.04
N GLY A 553 -6.51 -11.96 -11.22
CA GLY A 553 -7.50 -11.73 -10.17
C GLY A 553 -8.94 -12.07 -10.56
N ALA A 554 -9.16 -12.67 -11.73
CA ALA A 554 -10.49 -13.04 -12.21
C ALA A 554 -11.07 -14.23 -11.44
N SER A 555 -10.22 -15.17 -11.03
CA SER A 555 -10.59 -16.26 -10.12
C SER A 555 -9.52 -16.54 -9.08
N TRP A 556 -9.95 -17.02 -7.91
CA TRP A 556 -9.13 -17.24 -6.73
C TRP A 556 -9.28 -18.66 -6.21
N GLU A 557 -8.16 -19.33 -5.97
CA GLU A 557 -8.07 -20.68 -5.40
C GLU A 557 -7.45 -20.63 -4.00
N VAL A 558 -7.90 -21.49 -3.08
CA VAL A 558 -7.25 -21.61 -1.76
C VAL A 558 -5.84 -22.19 -1.96
N ALA A 559 -4.82 -21.43 -1.55
CA ALA A 559 -3.44 -21.88 -1.51
C ALA A 559 -3.07 -22.42 -0.11
N PHE A 560 -3.53 -21.74 0.95
CA PHE A 560 -3.31 -22.15 2.33
C PHE A 560 -4.54 -21.87 3.20
N GLU A 561 -4.89 -22.80 4.08
CA GLU A 561 -5.95 -22.64 5.09
C GLU A 561 -5.54 -21.73 6.27
N PHE A 562 -4.50 -20.92 6.09
CA PHE A 562 -3.98 -19.96 7.05
C PHE A 562 -3.38 -18.75 6.32
N PRO A 563 -3.26 -17.59 6.99
CA PRO A 563 -2.75 -16.39 6.34
C PRO A 563 -1.24 -16.50 6.08
N VAL A 564 -0.77 -16.01 4.93
CA VAL A 564 0.66 -15.97 4.59
C VAL A 564 1.06 -14.61 4.01
N TYR A 565 2.32 -14.22 4.22
CA TYR A 565 3.02 -13.27 3.36
C TYR A 565 3.56 -14.03 2.15
N ALA A 566 3.36 -13.51 0.95
CA ALA A 566 3.82 -14.14 -0.28
C ALA A 566 4.81 -13.23 -0.98
N ALA A 567 5.84 -13.84 -1.55
CA ALA A 567 6.93 -13.16 -2.19
C ALA A 567 7.19 -13.82 -3.55
N PHE A 568 7.16 -13.02 -4.63
CA PHE A 568 7.26 -13.49 -6.00
C PHE A 568 8.68 -13.37 -6.57
N LEU A 569 9.14 -14.46 -7.15
CA LEU A 569 10.46 -14.66 -7.74
C LEU A 569 10.29 -15.18 -9.17
N ASP A 570 11.31 -14.98 -10.02
CA ASP A 570 11.34 -15.35 -11.43
C ASP A 570 10.03 -14.94 -12.12
N PHE A 571 9.58 -13.70 -11.89
CA PHE A 571 8.35 -13.15 -12.46
C PHE A 571 7.04 -13.85 -12.04
N GLY A 572 7.03 -14.37 -10.81
CA GLY A 572 5.90 -15.10 -10.22
C GLY A 572 5.92 -16.61 -10.49
N ASN A 573 6.95 -17.11 -11.18
CA ASN A 573 7.13 -18.54 -11.42
C ASN A 573 7.57 -19.30 -10.17
N ILE A 574 8.29 -18.61 -9.29
CA ILE A 574 8.69 -19.09 -7.98
C ILE A 574 7.98 -18.24 -6.93
N ILE A 575 7.43 -18.89 -5.91
CA ILE A 575 6.69 -18.21 -4.84
C ILE A 575 7.23 -18.69 -3.51
N VAL A 576 7.62 -17.76 -2.64
CA VAL A 576 7.94 -18.04 -1.23
C VAL A 576 6.77 -17.54 -0.37
N ALA A 577 6.22 -18.42 0.47
CA ALA A 577 5.11 -18.11 1.36
C ALA A 577 5.50 -18.31 2.83
N ILE A 578 5.30 -17.27 3.65
CA ILE A 578 5.63 -17.23 5.07
C ILE A 578 4.33 -17.14 5.88
N PRO A 579 4.05 -18.10 6.77
CA PRO A 579 2.89 -18.03 7.66
C PRO A 579 2.86 -16.73 8.47
N LYS A 580 1.72 -16.01 8.46
CA LYS A 580 1.52 -14.87 9.35
C LYS A 580 1.32 -15.40 10.77
N LEU A 581 2.26 -15.08 11.66
CA LEU A 581 2.22 -15.54 13.05
C LEU A 581 1.11 -14.82 13.81
N SER A 582 0.39 -15.57 14.64
CA SER A 582 -0.65 -15.04 15.53
C SER A 582 -0.51 -15.67 16.90
N GLN A 583 -1.14 -15.10 17.93
CA GLN A 583 -1.15 -15.70 19.27
C GLN A 583 -1.64 -17.16 19.27
N LYS A 584 -2.45 -17.57 18.28
CA LYS A 584 -2.97 -18.94 18.12
C LYS A 584 -2.03 -19.88 17.36
N ASN A 585 -1.30 -19.40 16.36
CA ASN A 585 -0.48 -20.23 15.47
C ASN A 585 0.99 -20.33 15.93
N GLY A 586 1.28 -19.83 17.14
CA GLY A 586 2.61 -19.78 17.73
C GLY A 586 3.30 -18.43 17.52
N ARG A 587 4.29 -18.16 18.38
CA ARG A 587 5.09 -16.91 18.35
C ARG A 587 6.43 -17.08 17.61
N THR A 588 6.59 -18.16 16.84
CA THR A 588 7.88 -18.51 16.25
C THR A 588 7.69 -19.00 14.83
N LEU A 589 8.34 -18.35 13.87
CA LEU A 589 8.42 -18.87 12.52
C LEU A 589 9.34 -20.10 12.53
N LYS A 590 8.87 -21.26 12.07
CA LYS A 590 9.67 -22.50 12.04
C LYS A 590 9.99 -22.99 10.64
N LYS A 591 9.15 -22.61 9.68
CA LYS A 591 9.23 -23.02 8.29
C LYS A 591 8.68 -21.93 7.39
N PHE A 592 9.13 -21.94 6.16
CA PHE A 592 8.46 -21.27 5.04
C PHE A 592 8.03 -22.31 4.03
N PHE A 593 7.16 -21.91 3.13
CA PHE A 593 6.71 -22.71 2.01
C PHE A 593 7.27 -22.13 0.72
N TYR A 594 7.52 -22.97 -0.27
CA TYR A 594 7.89 -22.48 -1.60
C TYR A 594 7.24 -23.33 -2.69
N SER A 595 6.99 -22.69 -3.82
CA SER A 595 6.53 -23.31 -5.07
C SER A 595 7.43 -22.85 -6.21
N VAL A 596 7.65 -23.73 -7.19
CA VAL A 596 8.44 -23.47 -8.40
C VAL A 596 7.62 -23.67 -9.68
N ASP A 597 6.30 -23.85 -9.51
CA ASP A 597 5.31 -24.13 -10.55
C ASP A 597 4.08 -23.23 -10.37
N GLN A 598 4.35 -21.94 -10.06
CA GLN A 598 3.35 -20.89 -9.94
C GLN A 598 2.30 -21.14 -8.84
N GLY A 599 2.61 -21.94 -7.82
CA GLY A 599 1.74 -22.25 -6.69
C GLY A 599 0.81 -23.46 -6.92
N ASN A 600 1.11 -24.32 -7.90
CA ASN A 600 0.37 -25.56 -8.12
C ASN A 600 0.76 -26.63 -7.08
N ASN A 601 2.04 -26.70 -6.74
CA ASN A 601 2.56 -27.56 -5.69
C ASN A 601 3.41 -26.75 -4.71
N TRP A 602 3.23 -27.03 -3.42
CA TRP A 602 3.96 -26.36 -2.34
C TRP A 602 4.85 -27.35 -1.60
N ARG A 603 6.04 -26.88 -1.25
CA ARG A 603 7.03 -27.60 -0.46
C ARG A 603 7.33 -26.85 0.81
N GLU A 604 7.71 -27.57 1.86
CA GLU A 604 8.07 -26.99 3.15
C GLU A 604 9.59 -26.95 3.30
N TYR A 605 10.11 -25.83 3.81
CA TYR A 605 11.49 -25.73 4.26
C TYR A 605 11.51 -25.35 5.73
N TYR A 606 12.16 -26.18 6.55
CA TYR A 606 12.30 -25.92 7.99
C TYR A 606 13.55 -25.09 8.24
N LEU A 607 13.40 -23.95 8.92
CA LEU A 607 14.51 -23.10 9.29
C LEU A 607 15.28 -23.74 10.45
N ASP A 608 16.61 -23.65 10.42
CA ASP A 608 17.50 -24.13 11.49
C ASP A 608 17.47 -23.19 12.72
N ILE A 609 16.29 -23.04 13.29
CA ILE A 609 16.04 -22.27 14.51
C ILE A 609 16.16 -23.23 15.68
N VAL A 610 17.26 -23.09 16.44
CA VAL A 610 17.49 -23.84 17.67
C VAL A 610 16.30 -23.60 18.60
N LEU A 611 15.65 -24.71 18.98
CA LEU A 611 14.27 -24.84 19.46
C LEU A 611 13.89 -24.10 20.76
N ASP A 612 14.75 -23.27 21.33
CA ASP A 612 14.58 -22.83 22.71
C ASP A 612 13.95 -21.44 22.90
N GLU A 613 13.80 -20.61 21.86
CA GLU A 613 13.26 -19.25 22.03
C GLU A 613 12.40 -18.73 20.87
N PRO A 614 11.35 -17.92 21.14
CA PRO A 614 10.48 -17.37 20.11
C PRO A 614 11.16 -16.25 19.29
N ALA A 615 11.09 -16.36 17.97
CA ALA A 615 11.55 -15.35 17.02
C ALA A 615 10.38 -14.87 16.14
N HIS A 616 10.27 -13.56 15.96
CA HIS A 616 9.23 -12.93 15.15
C HIS A 616 9.81 -12.52 13.79
N ALA A 617 9.08 -12.78 12.70
CA ALA A 617 9.35 -12.10 11.44
C ALA A 617 8.93 -10.64 11.60
N TYR A 618 9.89 -9.73 11.48
CA TYR A 618 9.66 -8.28 11.57
C TYR A 618 9.70 -7.64 10.18
N ASP A 619 10.50 -8.22 9.27
CA ASP A 619 10.63 -7.76 7.89
C ASP A 619 10.83 -8.95 6.93
N LEU A 620 10.29 -8.83 5.72
CA LEU A 620 10.45 -9.80 4.65
C LEU A 620 10.77 -9.03 3.38
N VAL A 621 12.01 -9.14 2.90
CA VAL A 621 12.45 -8.40 1.72
C VAL A 621 12.96 -9.39 0.69
N LEU A 622 12.42 -9.30 -0.53
CA LEU A 622 13.01 -10.01 -1.65
C LEU A 622 14.24 -9.27 -2.15
N ASP A 623 15.23 -10.03 -2.59
CA ASP A 623 16.45 -9.47 -3.15
C ASP A 623 16.85 -10.22 -4.42
N SER A 624 17.78 -9.68 -5.21
CA SER A 624 18.57 -10.38 -6.23
C SER A 624 17.83 -10.94 -7.44
N TRP A 625 17.57 -10.05 -8.39
CA TRP A 625 17.10 -10.35 -9.76
C TRP A 625 15.90 -11.31 -9.81
N GLY A 626 15.08 -11.30 -8.75
CA GLY A 626 13.99 -12.24 -8.61
C GLY A 626 14.38 -13.70 -8.37
N LEU A 627 15.63 -14.07 -8.04
CA LEU A 627 16.02 -15.47 -7.82
C LEU A 627 16.45 -15.80 -6.39
N ASN A 628 16.67 -14.80 -5.53
CA ASN A 628 16.78 -15.07 -4.09
C ASN A 628 15.68 -14.36 -3.29
N ALA A 629 15.47 -14.82 -2.05
CA ALA A 629 14.57 -14.19 -1.10
C ALA A 629 15.31 -14.00 0.22
N VAL A 630 15.15 -12.84 0.89
CA VAL A 630 15.80 -12.56 2.16
C VAL A 630 14.76 -12.39 3.27
N ILE A 631 14.70 -13.36 4.18
CA ILE A 631 13.79 -13.31 5.33
C ILE A 631 14.52 -12.70 6.53
N GLY A 632 14.05 -11.56 7.03
CA GLY A 632 14.52 -10.93 8.26
C GLY A 632 13.74 -11.40 9.49
N LEU A 633 14.43 -12.04 10.45
CA LEU A 633 13.85 -12.42 11.75
C LEU A 633 14.48 -11.64 12.91
N VAL A 634 13.66 -11.14 13.82
CA VAL A 634 14.09 -10.49 15.06
C VAL A 634 13.85 -11.47 16.20
N LYS A 635 14.92 -11.72 16.93
CA LYS A 635 14.87 -12.35 18.23
C LYS A 635 15.05 -11.26 19.29
N GLN A 636 13.98 -10.95 20.01
CA GLN A 636 14.07 -10.12 21.21
C GLN A 636 14.62 -10.96 22.36
N LYS A 637 15.80 -10.63 22.88
CA LYS A 637 16.33 -11.30 24.09
C LYS A 637 15.79 -10.60 25.35
N TYR A 638 15.58 -11.37 26.41
CA TYR A 638 15.20 -10.85 27.74
C TYR A 638 16.21 -9.83 28.31
N GLU A 639 17.44 -9.79 27.79
CA GLU A 639 18.55 -8.94 28.24
C GLU A 639 18.84 -7.77 27.27
N ARG A 640 17.83 -6.93 27.00
CA ARG A 640 17.96 -5.66 26.24
C ARG A 640 18.83 -5.75 24.97
N SER A 641 18.69 -6.82 24.20
CA SER A 641 19.42 -6.97 22.94
C SER A 641 18.54 -7.69 21.94
N SER A 642 18.50 -7.17 20.73
CA SER A 642 17.83 -7.82 19.62
C SER A 642 18.86 -8.47 18.71
N LYS A 643 18.59 -9.70 18.31
CA LYS A 643 19.38 -10.40 17.31
C LYS A 643 18.57 -10.48 16.03
N TYR A 644 19.05 -9.76 15.03
CA TYR A 644 18.55 -9.83 13.66
C TYR A 644 19.21 -11.04 12.99
N THR A 645 18.39 -11.92 12.40
CA THR A 645 18.85 -13.10 11.66
C THR A 645 18.28 -13.02 10.25
N PHE A 646 19.13 -13.04 9.24
CA PHE A 646 18.71 -13.04 7.84
C PHE A 646 18.87 -14.43 7.26
N TYR A 647 17.84 -14.90 6.55
CA TYR A 647 17.88 -16.13 5.76
C TYR A 647 17.81 -15.78 4.28
N THR A 648 18.90 -16.01 3.55
CA THR A 648 18.96 -15.85 2.10
C THR A 648 18.64 -17.19 1.44
N ILE A 649 17.55 -17.25 0.71
CA ILE A 649 17.06 -18.45 0.02
C ILE A 649 17.39 -18.31 -1.47
N ASP A 650 18.19 -19.22 -2.01
CA ASP A 650 18.70 -19.17 -3.37
C ASP A 650 18.06 -20.25 -4.26
N PHE A 651 17.37 -19.79 -5.31
CA PHE A 651 16.69 -20.62 -6.30
C PHE A 651 17.43 -20.72 -7.64
N SER A 652 18.64 -20.17 -7.76
CA SER A 652 19.38 -20.11 -9.03
C SER A 652 19.68 -21.48 -9.67
N GLU A 653 19.75 -22.53 -8.86
CA GLU A 653 20.01 -23.92 -9.27
C GLU A 653 18.74 -24.77 -9.46
N VAL A 654 17.54 -24.18 -9.31
CA VAL A 654 16.30 -24.90 -9.61
C VAL A 654 16.29 -25.36 -11.07
N PHE A 655 15.80 -26.57 -11.32
CA PHE A 655 15.83 -27.23 -12.62
C PHE A 655 17.25 -27.34 -13.24
N GLY A 656 18.27 -27.47 -12.38
CA GLY A 656 19.67 -27.52 -12.80
C GLY A 656 20.19 -26.19 -13.36
N GLY A 657 19.53 -25.08 -13.03
CA GLY A 657 19.87 -23.76 -13.54
C GLY A 657 19.58 -23.56 -15.03
N SER A 658 18.73 -24.38 -15.64
CA SER A 658 18.43 -24.31 -17.06
C SER A 658 17.62 -23.05 -17.40
N ALA A 659 18.04 -22.29 -18.41
CA ALA A 659 17.26 -21.16 -18.93
C ALA A 659 16.13 -21.64 -19.84
N CYS A 660 15.01 -20.92 -19.89
CA CYS A 660 13.86 -21.27 -20.73
C CYS A 660 14.17 -21.14 -22.23
N THR A 661 13.59 -22.05 -23.01
CA THR A 661 13.63 -22.10 -24.47
C THR A 661 12.28 -21.70 -25.08
N ASP A 662 12.21 -21.49 -26.40
CA ASP A 662 10.97 -21.07 -27.08
C ASP A 662 9.75 -21.97 -26.79
N GLY A 663 9.97 -23.26 -26.52
CA GLY A 663 8.91 -24.21 -26.20
C GLY A 663 8.31 -24.06 -24.79
N ASP A 664 8.99 -23.35 -23.90
CA ASP A 664 8.63 -23.19 -22.48
C ASP A 664 7.71 -21.98 -22.23
N TRP A 665 7.44 -21.20 -23.27
CA TRP A 665 6.62 -19.99 -23.19
C TRP A 665 5.20 -20.22 -23.68
N GLU A 666 4.27 -19.47 -23.10
CA GLU A 666 2.90 -19.31 -23.57
C GLU A 666 2.58 -17.81 -23.66
N LYS A 667 1.68 -17.47 -24.59
CA LYS A 667 1.14 -16.13 -24.68
C LYS A 667 -0.12 -16.06 -23.81
N TRP A 668 -0.03 -15.32 -22.71
CA TRP A 668 -1.14 -15.13 -21.78
C TRP A 668 -1.79 -13.76 -22.02
N TYR A 669 -3.09 -13.74 -22.32
CA TYR A 669 -3.83 -12.50 -22.54
C TYR A 669 -4.48 -12.02 -21.25
N LEU A 670 -4.39 -10.71 -20.99
CA LEU A 670 -5.12 -10.09 -19.89
C LEU A 670 -6.61 -10.17 -20.17
N SER A 671 -7.39 -10.43 -19.12
CA SER A 671 -8.86 -10.43 -19.17
C SER A 671 -9.44 -11.30 -20.31
N ASP A 672 -8.82 -12.46 -20.55
CA ASP A 672 -9.14 -13.40 -21.64
C ASP A 672 -9.13 -12.77 -23.05
N GLY A 673 -8.30 -11.74 -23.25
CA GLY A 673 -8.14 -11.06 -24.53
C GLY A 673 -9.32 -10.15 -24.89
N LYS A 674 -10.02 -9.63 -23.89
CA LYS A 674 -10.96 -8.50 -24.07
C LYS A 674 -10.23 -7.30 -24.67
N CYS A 675 -10.93 -6.60 -25.56
CA CYS A 675 -10.40 -5.41 -26.24
C CYS A 675 -10.68 -4.20 -25.36
N LEU A 676 -9.63 -3.53 -24.90
CA LEU A 676 -9.68 -2.32 -24.08
C LEU A 676 -9.16 -1.15 -24.92
N ASN A 677 -10.03 -0.18 -25.20
CA ASN A 677 -9.69 1.00 -26.02
C ASN A 677 -9.03 0.65 -27.37
N GLY A 678 -9.48 -0.43 -28.02
CA GLY A 678 -8.93 -0.88 -29.31
C GLY A 678 -7.61 -1.66 -29.22
N VAL A 679 -7.20 -2.06 -28.01
CA VAL A 679 -5.98 -2.83 -27.77
C VAL A 679 -6.28 -4.07 -26.91
N LYS A 680 -5.65 -5.19 -27.26
CA LYS A 680 -5.52 -6.37 -26.39
C LYS A 680 -4.11 -6.41 -25.83
N TYR A 681 -4.03 -6.76 -24.55
CA TYR A 681 -2.77 -6.84 -23.84
C TYR A 681 -2.41 -8.30 -23.57
N SER A 682 -1.14 -8.64 -23.72
CA SER A 682 -0.64 -9.97 -23.41
C SER A 682 0.80 -9.96 -22.88
N PHE A 683 1.15 -10.99 -22.12
CA PHE A 683 2.52 -11.28 -21.70
C PHE A 683 2.99 -12.59 -22.32
N ASN A 684 4.29 -12.68 -22.61
CA ASN A 684 4.93 -13.98 -22.80
C ASN A 684 5.26 -14.53 -21.41
N ARG A 685 4.50 -15.53 -20.98
CA ARG A 685 4.58 -16.13 -19.66
C ARG A 685 5.23 -17.51 -19.76
N ARG A 686 6.07 -17.87 -18.79
CA ARG A 686 6.56 -19.26 -18.68
C ARG A 686 5.37 -20.17 -18.38
N LYS A 687 5.28 -21.32 -19.06
CA LYS A 687 4.28 -22.34 -18.73
C LYS A 687 4.49 -22.85 -17.31
N ALA A 688 3.40 -23.16 -16.60
CA ALA A 688 3.48 -23.59 -15.21
C ALA A 688 4.24 -24.92 -15.01
N ASP A 689 4.23 -25.80 -16.02
CA ASP A 689 4.90 -27.10 -16.02
C ASP A 689 6.33 -27.06 -16.58
N ALA A 690 6.75 -25.94 -17.16
CA ALA A 690 8.10 -25.78 -17.70
C ALA A 690 9.16 -25.89 -16.58
N GLN A 691 10.22 -26.66 -16.84
CA GLN A 691 11.31 -26.92 -15.88
C GLN A 691 12.53 -26.08 -16.25
N CYS A 692 12.35 -24.76 -16.21
CA CYS A 692 13.38 -23.77 -16.55
C CYS A 692 13.17 -22.48 -15.76
N LEU A 693 14.22 -21.67 -15.69
CA LEU A 693 14.23 -20.32 -15.16
C LEU A 693 14.16 -19.31 -16.30
N MET A 694 13.48 -18.18 -16.11
CA MET A 694 13.48 -17.13 -17.13
C MET A 694 14.88 -16.56 -17.35
N ARG A 695 15.67 -16.37 -16.27
CA ARG A 695 17.10 -15.96 -16.27
C ARG A 695 17.45 -14.71 -17.09
N LYS A 696 16.46 -13.99 -17.61
CA LYS A 696 16.62 -12.77 -18.40
C LYS A 696 16.31 -11.55 -17.55
N ALA A 697 17.07 -10.48 -17.76
CA ALA A 697 16.73 -9.16 -17.24
C ALA A 697 15.30 -8.82 -17.68
N PHE A 698 14.57 -8.12 -16.81
CA PHE A 698 13.18 -7.61 -16.88
C PHE A 698 12.63 -7.21 -18.27
N GLU A 699 13.47 -6.98 -19.27
CA GLU A 699 13.14 -6.54 -20.63
C GLU A 699 12.16 -7.44 -21.41
N GLU A 700 11.79 -8.63 -20.92
CA GLU A 700 10.81 -9.53 -21.58
C GLU A 700 9.43 -9.64 -20.91
N LEU A 701 9.22 -9.04 -19.73
CA LEU A 701 7.86 -8.77 -19.20
C LEU A 701 7.27 -7.48 -19.78
N THR A 702 7.62 -7.13 -21.02
CA THR A 702 6.96 -6.04 -21.72
C THR A 702 5.54 -6.46 -22.06
N LEU A 703 4.58 -5.63 -21.63
CA LEU A 703 3.19 -5.74 -22.03
C LEU A 703 3.12 -5.65 -23.56
N ASN A 704 2.67 -6.71 -24.22
CA ASN A 704 2.50 -6.74 -25.67
C ASN A 704 1.13 -6.18 -26.02
N GLU A 705 1.10 -5.22 -26.93
CA GLU A 705 -0.11 -4.58 -27.42
C GLU A 705 -0.47 -5.09 -28.82
N GLU A 706 -1.71 -5.53 -28.98
CA GLU A 706 -2.27 -5.90 -30.28
C GLU A 706 -3.52 -5.09 -30.55
N SER A 707 -3.55 -4.39 -31.69
CA SER A 707 -4.76 -3.70 -32.12
C SER A 707 -5.91 -4.69 -32.30
N CYS A 708 -7.09 -4.29 -31.83
CA CYS A 708 -8.33 -5.01 -31.98
C CYS A 708 -9.45 -4.06 -32.35
N GLU A 709 -10.39 -4.53 -33.16
CA GLU A 709 -11.67 -3.85 -33.28
C GLU A 709 -12.49 -4.16 -32.03
N PRO A 710 -13.09 -3.14 -31.36
CA PRO A 710 -14.06 -3.41 -30.33
C PRO A 710 -15.15 -4.28 -30.97
N LYS A 711 -15.44 -5.45 -30.39
CA LYS A 711 -16.55 -6.26 -30.88
C LYS A 711 -17.79 -5.39 -30.81
N ASP A 712 -18.34 -5.03 -31.97
CA ASP A 712 -19.59 -4.34 -32.09
C ASP A 712 -20.57 -4.89 -31.06
N SER A 713 -21.14 -4.00 -30.26
CA SER A 713 -22.42 -4.20 -29.61
C SER A 713 -23.45 -4.44 -30.71
N GLN A 714 -23.47 -5.67 -31.24
CA GLN A 714 -24.45 -6.08 -32.22
C GLN A 714 -25.83 -5.94 -31.56
N SER A 715 -26.52 -4.91 -32.03
CA SER A 715 -27.95 -4.70 -31.98
C SER A 715 -28.74 -6.00 -31.79
N SER A 716 -29.33 -6.16 -30.61
CA SER A 716 -30.61 -6.85 -30.51
C SER A 716 -31.69 -5.77 -30.41
N ILE A 717 -32.31 -5.50 -31.56
CA ILE A 717 -33.60 -4.81 -31.70
C ILE A 717 -34.64 -5.47 -30.80
#